data_AF-A0A815D734-F1
#
_entry.id   AF-A0A815D734-F1
#
_cell.length_a   1.000
_cell.length_b   1.000
_cell.length_c   1.000
_cell.angle_alpha   90.00
_cell.angle_beta   90.00
_cell.angle_gamma   90.00
#
_symmetry.space_group_name_H-M   'P 1'
#
loop_
_entity.id
_entity.type
_entity.pdbx_description
1 polymer ?
#
loop_
_entity_poly.entity_id
_entity_poly.type
_entity_poly.pdbx_seq_one_letter_code
_entity_poly.pdbx_strand_id
1 'polypeptide(L)'
;MFNIWLLSLFIDQISAIAYNLPKFCANATWNPVAITFADVTIIGTYPYGIFVNTNNTVYVPDRLNNRVQIWANNSATPTNTISGGLNTSYSLFVTDNGDIYVDNGYANNRVDKWAFNSNSSVPAMYNCGPCYSLFIDINNMLYCSLYNSNKVIAKSLNTNLNIWNTVAGTGTVGATSTTLNSPSGIFVDNNLNLYVADNSNNRIQKFASGQLNGTTISTGAIILANPTGIVLDFDGYLFIVDQGHGRIIGSGPYGYRCIAACSSPGSSSSQLGAPFSLSFDSYGNIFVSDLGNNRIQKFFLVTNGCNGTTSMNSTPSVPLLTSTYEPNSTTVSSSTGIEKNLAKYIVLGLSYNLPKFSAYATWSSNGVTLFNTTTVGTYPYGLFVDTNNTLYVCEFSQNAIQVWLEGGTIPIRTISGGLSHPYTMFVTVNGDVYVDNGDSNSQVDKWAVNRTVGVSVMIVKAACWGLFVDIYNNIYCSQYAYHQVVTKSLNSSSNMWIVAAGTDCSGSISNTLYYPRGIYVDTDLNLYVADCGNNRIQLFLSNQLNSITVAGTGAPSTIDLIGPSGVVLDGNGYLFITDTGNQRIVGSGPNGFRCLVGCSRVQGSASNQLYYPMTLSFDSHGNMFITDDFNYRIQKFFKTSNIYSTTINQPSFCPSTTWYTNAITFANSSTAGTLVFGVFISINNTVYVANQQTNTVVVWFEGSTNPDKILSGSLSTPFDLFVTPLGDIYVDNGLSNSRVDKFSFNSSISSSVMSVPNLCTGIFVDISNTLYCSAFASHQVVKKWLNDNVLTSTIVAGNGTNGSTATMLTYPIGVFVDAKFNLYVADSGNNRIQMFPVGQLTGISLAGASVPGTITLNQPNGITLDGNGYLFIADCFNHRIIGSGPYGFRCLFGCTTIAGSAPSQLYLPGTLRFDSYGNIYVADRYNYRVQKFMLASNSCTLSYNQPTFCSNASWYSNASTFASSSTIGSLPYGIFIDGINTVYIPNRVSNTILTWPQGSNTYTSNSYSNLSNPYSLFMSITGDIYIDNGYSYGRVDKYTFNTSNHVTVMNVNGSCYGLFIDINNNLYCSLKNLHQVVKLLLNNGTTIPTIAAGNGSAGSLSNMLNSPQGIYVDSNSNLYIADSANNRIQFVQTGQLNGVAIAGNGSSVNIILNYPTGIVLDANGYLFIVDSYNHRIVASSYYGFRCIVGCSGGGSSASQLSFPQSMAFDSYGNIYVTDRNNSRVQQFTLQTNSNCSKLFSYNETL
;
A
#
# COMPACT_ATOMS: atom_id res chain seq x y z
N MET A 1 1.20 10.63 35.96
CA MET A 1 -0.17 10.77 35.43
C MET A 1 -0.07 11.63 34.18
N PHE A 2 -0.61 11.15 33.05
CA PHE A 2 -0.44 11.60 31.65
C PHE A 2 0.28 10.54 30.79
N ASN A 3 -0.37 9.39 30.71
CA ASN A 3 -0.23 8.37 29.66
C ASN A 3 -1.68 8.03 29.28
N ILE A 4 -1.97 7.89 27.97
CA ILE A 4 -3.27 7.95 27.27
C ILE A 4 -3.44 9.32 26.60
N TRP A 5 -3.52 9.34 25.26
CA TRP A 5 -3.60 10.45 24.28
C TRP A 5 -2.37 10.73 23.39
N LEU A 6 -1.63 9.70 22.96
CA LEU A 6 -0.78 9.79 21.76
C LEU A 6 -0.69 8.42 21.07
N LEU A 7 -1.82 7.98 20.51
CA LEU A 7 -1.88 6.80 19.62
C LEU A 7 -3.09 6.94 18.67
N SER A 8 -3.13 8.07 17.95
CA SER A 8 -3.99 8.27 16.79
C SER A 8 -3.56 9.57 16.10
N LEU A 9 -2.62 9.51 15.15
CA LEU A 9 -2.35 10.54 14.13
C LEU A 9 -1.25 10.04 13.18
N PHE A 10 -1.61 9.05 12.37
CA PHE A 10 -0.95 8.75 11.10
C PHE A 10 -2.04 8.26 10.15
N ILE A 11 -2.59 9.18 9.35
CA ILE A 11 -3.39 8.87 8.16
C ILE A 11 -2.96 9.85 7.07
N ASP A 12 -2.62 9.29 5.92
CA ASP A 12 -2.15 9.94 4.69
C ASP A 12 -3.08 11.06 4.19
N GLN A 13 -2.52 12.23 3.83
CA GLN A 13 -3.22 13.28 3.08
C GLN A 13 -3.21 12.96 1.56
N ILE A 14 -4.07 12.00 1.19
CA ILE A 14 -4.61 11.87 -0.16
C ILE A 14 -5.43 13.14 -0.45
N SER A 15 -5.48 13.63 -1.69
CA SER A 15 -6.49 14.63 -2.09
C SER A 15 -7.85 14.21 -1.53
N ALA A 16 -8.42 15.01 -0.62
CA ALA A 16 -9.54 14.58 0.19
C ALA A 16 -10.72 14.23 -0.73
N ILE A 17 -11.03 12.95 -0.84
CA ILE A 17 -12.13 12.47 -1.69
C ILE A 17 -13.43 13.03 -1.10
N ALA A 18 -14.32 13.62 -1.90
CA ALA A 18 -15.54 14.27 -1.39
C ALA A 18 -16.58 13.31 -0.77
N TYR A 19 -16.43 12.01 -1.01
CA TYR A 19 -17.36 10.96 -0.64
C TYR A 19 -16.66 9.89 0.22
N ASN A 20 -17.43 9.17 1.03
CA ASN A 20 -16.87 8.10 1.84
C ASN A 20 -16.52 6.88 0.98
N LEU A 21 -15.28 6.41 1.13
CA LEU A 21 -14.81 5.10 0.67
C LEU A 21 -14.46 4.24 1.89
N PRO A 22 -15.46 3.77 2.65
CA PRO A 22 -15.19 2.83 3.74
C PRO A 22 -14.47 1.59 3.17
N LYS A 23 -13.50 1.05 3.89
CA LYS A 23 -12.84 -0.21 3.52
C LYS A 23 -13.66 -1.37 4.08
N PHE A 24 -14.16 -2.26 3.23
CA PHE A 24 -14.92 -3.42 3.67
C PHE A 24 -14.09 -4.70 3.60
N CYS A 25 -14.11 -5.44 4.71
CA CYS A 25 -13.47 -6.73 4.78
C CYS A 25 -14.37 -7.79 4.14
N ALA A 26 -13.78 -8.94 3.80
CA ALA A 26 -14.44 -10.00 3.03
C ALA A 26 -15.83 -10.42 3.57
N ASN A 27 -16.03 -10.37 4.89
CA ASN A 27 -17.25 -10.78 5.59
C ASN A 27 -18.06 -9.60 6.15
N ALA A 28 -17.95 -8.40 5.57
CA ALA A 28 -18.78 -7.28 6.00
C ALA A 28 -20.28 -7.63 5.87
N THR A 29 -21.05 -7.39 6.95
CA THR A 29 -22.50 -7.64 6.98
C THR A 29 -23.26 -6.40 7.45
N TRP A 30 -24.45 -6.19 6.88
CA TRP A 30 -25.37 -5.12 7.26
C TRP A 30 -26.61 -5.71 7.90
N ASN A 31 -27.28 -4.92 8.74
CA ASN A 31 -28.53 -5.29 9.36
C ASN A 31 -29.56 -5.51 8.24
N PRO A 32 -30.22 -6.68 8.19
CA PRO A 32 -31.23 -6.95 7.16
C PRO A 32 -32.44 -6.01 7.26
N VAL A 33 -32.65 -5.35 8.40
CA VAL A 33 -33.72 -4.39 8.63
C VAL A 33 -33.16 -2.96 8.56
N ALA A 34 -33.62 -2.18 7.60
CA ALA A 34 -33.31 -0.76 7.49
C ALA A 34 -34.25 0.10 8.35
N ILE A 35 -33.77 1.28 8.72
CA ILE A 35 -34.63 2.36 9.21
C ILE A 35 -34.96 3.31 8.06
N THR A 36 -36.18 3.84 8.06
CA THR A 36 -36.55 4.91 7.14
C THR A 36 -35.93 6.22 7.64
N PHE A 37 -34.91 6.68 6.92
CA PHE A 37 -34.17 7.90 7.23
C PHE A 37 -34.98 9.15 6.86
N ALA A 38 -35.65 9.11 5.71
CA ALA A 38 -36.57 10.16 5.26
C ALA A 38 -37.71 9.52 4.47
N ASP A 39 -38.94 9.96 4.71
CA ASP A 39 -40.12 9.49 4.00
C ASP A 39 -40.66 10.52 3.00
N VAL A 40 -41.74 10.15 2.32
CA VAL A 40 -42.40 10.97 1.30
C VAL A 40 -42.79 12.37 1.79
N THR A 41 -42.99 12.58 3.09
CA THR A 41 -43.36 13.88 3.65
C THR A 41 -42.19 14.87 3.67
N ILE A 42 -40.96 14.36 3.71
CA ILE A 42 -39.73 15.17 3.79
C ILE A 42 -39.11 15.38 2.42
N ILE A 43 -39.01 14.30 1.62
CA ILE A 43 -38.30 14.26 0.33
C ILE A 43 -39.22 14.20 -0.90
N GLY A 44 -40.53 14.16 -0.69
CA GLY A 44 -41.50 14.03 -1.78
C GLY A 44 -41.47 12.64 -2.43
N THR A 45 -42.05 12.54 -3.63
CA THR A 45 -42.16 11.29 -4.38
C THR A 45 -40.99 11.11 -5.36
N TYR A 46 -40.62 9.86 -5.60
CA TYR A 46 -39.55 9.43 -6.52
C TYR A 46 -38.16 10.02 -6.19
N PRO A 47 -37.56 9.67 -5.03
CA PRO A 47 -36.18 10.03 -4.73
C PRO A 47 -35.23 9.26 -5.67
N TYR A 48 -34.50 9.96 -6.53
CA TYR A 48 -33.53 9.36 -7.45
C TYR A 48 -32.13 9.33 -6.83
N GLY A 49 -31.40 10.46 -6.87
CA GLY A 49 -30.03 10.54 -6.38
C GLY A 49 -29.93 10.63 -4.86
N ILE A 50 -28.82 10.15 -4.31
CA ILE A 50 -28.40 10.41 -2.93
C ILE A 50 -26.88 10.58 -2.90
N PHE A 51 -26.38 11.50 -2.09
CA PHE A 51 -24.95 11.67 -1.87
C PHE A 51 -24.67 11.85 -0.38
N VAL A 52 -23.63 11.20 0.11
CA VAL A 52 -23.14 11.35 1.47
C VAL A 52 -21.67 11.75 1.40
N ASN A 53 -21.35 12.94 1.89
CA ASN A 53 -19.98 13.45 1.88
C ASN A 53 -19.14 12.86 3.02
N THR A 54 -17.84 13.15 3.03
CA THR A 54 -16.91 12.72 4.10
C THR A 54 -17.27 13.20 5.50
N ASN A 55 -18.06 14.26 5.62
CA ASN A 55 -18.59 14.76 6.89
C ASN A 55 -19.92 14.09 7.29
N ASN A 56 -20.32 13.00 6.63
CA ASN A 56 -21.61 12.31 6.83
C ASN A 56 -22.84 13.21 6.64
N THR A 57 -22.70 14.29 5.87
CA THR A 57 -23.82 15.13 5.48
C THR A 57 -24.53 14.45 4.31
N VAL A 58 -25.85 14.27 4.44
CA VAL A 58 -26.69 13.57 3.46
C VAL A 58 -27.39 14.60 2.59
N TYR A 59 -27.35 14.41 1.27
CA TYR A 59 -27.97 15.29 0.28
C TYR A 59 -28.94 14.48 -0.59
N VAL A 60 -30.18 14.94 -0.70
CA VAL A 60 -31.23 14.25 -1.47
C VAL A 60 -32.00 15.27 -2.32
N PRO A 61 -32.05 15.12 -3.66
CA PRO A 61 -32.97 15.88 -4.49
C PRO A 61 -34.43 15.52 -4.20
N ASP A 62 -35.21 16.52 -3.82
CA ASP A 62 -36.67 16.48 -3.75
C ASP A 62 -37.22 17.09 -5.05
N ARG A 63 -37.52 16.19 -5.99
CA ARG A 63 -37.93 16.54 -7.36
C ARG A 63 -39.29 17.21 -7.42
N LEU A 64 -40.20 16.86 -6.52
CA LEU A 64 -41.56 17.40 -6.52
C LEU A 64 -41.55 18.87 -6.08
N ASN A 65 -40.74 19.19 -5.08
CA ASN A 65 -40.64 20.54 -4.53
C ASN A 65 -39.47 21.34 -5.10
N ASN A 66 -38.81 20.83 -6.16
CA ASN A 66 -37.69 21.47 -6.86
C ASN A 66 -36.60 21.98 -5.91
N ARG A 67 -36.15 21.10 -5.00
CA ARG A 67 -35.17 21.45 -3.98
C ARG A 67 -34.21 20.30 -3.70
N VAL A 68 -33.08 20.59 -3.05
CA VAL A 68 -32.21 19.58 -2.44
C VAL A 68 -32.31 19.71 -0.94
N GLN A 69 -32.67 18.62 -0.26
CA GLN A 69 -32.70 18.53 1.19
C GLN A 69 -31.33 18.08 1.70
N ILE A 70 -30.87 18.71 2.79
CA ILE A 70 -29.53 18.49 3.35
C ILE A 70 -29.66 18.22 4.85
N TRP A 71 -29.12 17.10 5.30
CA TRP A 71 -29.02 16.74 6.72
C TRP A 71 -27.56 16.77 7.15
N ALA A 72 -27.23 17.61 8.11
CA ALA A 72 -25.96 17.51 8.83
C ALA A 72 -25.84 16.14 9.54
N ASN A 73 -24.61 15.73 9.84
CA ASN A 73 -24.34 14.46 10.52
C ASN A 73 -25.21 14.30 11.78
N ASN A 74 -25.82 13.13 11.95
CA ASN A 74 -26.73 12.77 13.05
C ASN A 74 -28.02 13.60 13.18
N SER A 75 -28.34 14.47 12.22
CA SER A 75 -29.62 15.19 12.24
C SER A 75 -30.78 14.28 11.81
N ALA A 76 -31.86 14.26 12.60
CA ALA A 76 -33.09 13.55 12.25
C ALA A 76 -33.96 14.31 11.22
N THR A 77 -33.75 15.63 11.08
CA THR A 77 -34.49 16.49 10.15
C THR A 77 -33.55 17.23 9.21
N PRO A 78 -34.00 17.67 8.03
CA PRO A 78 -33.17 18.49 7.15
C PRO A 78 -32.71 19.75 7.90
N THR A 79 -31.41 20.02 7.86
CA THR A 79 -30.80 21.21 8.47
C THR A 79 -30.68 22.36 7.48
N ASN A 80 -30.72 22.07 6.18
CA ASN A 80 -30.65 23.07 5.13
C ASN A 80 -31.38 22.59 3.87
N THR A 81 -31.77 23.53 3.01
CA THR A 81 -32.52 23.27 1.78
C THR A 81 -32.08 24.24 0.67
N ILE A 82 -31.79 23.71 -0.52
CA ILE A 82 -31.49 24.50 -1.72
C ILE A 82 -32.70 24.48 -2.63
N SER A 83 -33.25 25.63 -3.03
CA SER A 83 -34.53 25.70 -3.79
C SER A 83 -34.50 26.67 -4.99
N GLY A 84 -33.41 27.40 -5.22
CA GLY A 84 -33.36 28.45 -6.24
C GLY A 84 -32.93 27.95 -7.62
N GLY A 85 -33.86 27.80 -8.57
CA GLY A 85 -33.55 27.54 -9.98
C GLY A 85 -33.46 26.07 -10.39
N LEU A 86 -33.83 25.14 -9.50
CA LEU A 86 -33.90 23.70 -9.78
C LEU A 86 -35.22 23.33 -10.45
N ASN A 87 -35.19 22.32 -11.31
CA ASN A 87 -36.37 21.75 -11.95
C ASN A 87 -36.20 20.24 -12.14
N THR A 88 -36.95 19.43 -11.39
CA THR A 88 -37.00 17.95 -11.53
C THR A 88 -35.66 17.20 -11.42
N SER A 89 -34.73 17.68 -10.59
CA SER A 89 -33.36 17.17 -10.44
C SER A 89 -33.22 15.67 -10.15
N TYR A 90 -32.51 14.95 -11.00
CA TYR A 90 -32.33 13.49 -10.85
C TYR A 90 -31.13 13.10 -9.99
N SER A 91 -30.02 13.81 -10.11
CA SER A 91 -28.78 13.47 -9.43
C SER A 91 -28.02 14.70 -8.98
N LEU A 92 -27.09 14.49 -8.05
CA LEU A 92 -26.19 15.52 -7.55
C LEU A 92 -24.83 14.93 -7.20
N PHE A 93 -23.81 15.77 -7.13
CA PHE A 93 -22.51 15.45 -6.57
C PHE A 93 -22.02 16.65 -5.76
N VAL A 94 -21.43 16.40 -4.59
CA VAL A 94 -20.84 17.46 -3.76
C VAL A 94 -19.34 17.26 -3.76
N THR A 95 -18.58 18.30 -4.09
CA THR A 95 -17.12 18.25 -4.01
C THR A 95 -16.64 18.47 -2.59
N ASP A 96 -15.39 18.13 -2.34
CA ASP A 96 -14.69 18.23 -1.05
C ASP A 96 -14.62 19.68 -0.55
N ASN A 97 -14.63 20.66 -1.46
CA ASN A 97 -14.75 22.10 -1.14
C ASN A 97 -16.20 22.53 -0.85
N GLY A 98 -17.16 21.61 -0.83
CA GLY A 98 -18.56 21.86 -0.51
C GLY A 98 -19.41 22.44 -1.66
N ASP A 99 -18.88 22.48 -2.89
CA ASP A 99 -19.66 22.88 -4.06
C ASP A 99 -20.64 21.78 -4.44
N ILE A 100 -21.89 22.15 -4.73
CA ILE A 100 -22.98 21.21 -5.00
C ILE A 100 -23.35 21.33 -6.48
N TYR A 101 -23.12 20.27 -7.23
CA TYR A 101 -23.51 20.15 -8.63
C TYR A 101 -24.78 19.34 -8.71
N VAL A 102 -25.82 19.91 -9.33
CA VAL A 102 -27.14 19.29 -9.40
C VAL A 102 -27.62 19.29 -10.83
N ASP A 103 -28.15 18.16 -11.27
CA ASP A 103 -28.92 18.07 -12.50
C ASP A 103 -30.12 19.01 -12.45
N ASN A 104 -30.38 19.74 -13.54
CA ASN A 104 -31.51 20.68 -13.63
C ASN A 104 -32.60 20.22 -14.61
N GLY A 105 -32.76 18.89 -14.76
CA GLY A 105 -33.89 18.26 -15.44
C GLY A 105 -34.07 18.62 -16.93
N TYR A 106 -35.19 18.14 -17.49
CA TYR A 106 -35.50 18.25 -18.94
C TYR A 106 -35.80 19.67 -19.41
N ALA A 107 -36.32 20.52 -18.53
CA ALA A 107 -36.71 21.88 -18.90
C ALA A 107 -35.49 22.77 -19.15
N ASN A 108 -34.41 22.56 -18.37
CA ASN A 108 -33.21 23.40 -18.43
C ASN A 108 -32.02 22.73 -19.11
N ASN A 109 -32.01 21.40 -19.28
CA ASN A 109 -30.97 20.61 -19.98
C ASN A 109 -29.54 21.05 -19.65
N ARG A 110 -29.24 21.10 -18.35
CA ARG A 110 -27.93 21.51 -17.85
C ARG A 110 -27.70 20.99 -16.43
N VAL A 111 -26.45 21.01 -16.01
CA VAL A 111 -26.02 20.84 -14.62
C VAL A 111 -25.71 22.21 -14.06
N ASP A 112 -26.29 22.53 -12.91
CA ASP A 112 -26.08 23.77 -12.19
C ASP A 112 -25.16 23.54 -10.98
N LYS A 113 -24.28 24.50 -10.71
CA LYS A 113 -23.37 24.51 -9.56
C LYS A 113 -23.82 25.56 -8.56
N TRP A 114 -24.02 25.16 -7.31
CA TRP A 114 -24.07 26.04 -6.16
C TRP A 114 -22.70 26.02 -5.51
N ALA A 115 -22.05 27.19 -5.47
CA ALA A 115 -20.86 27.32 -4.65
C ALA A 115 -21.21 27.04 -3.18
N PHE A 116 -20.27 26.51 -2.39
CA PHE A 116 -20.52 26.25 -0.97
C PHE A 116 -21.24 27.45 -0.36
N ASN A 117 -22.40 27.16 0.25
CA ASN A 117 -23.12 28.15 1.06
C ASN A 117 -23.83 29.23 0.18
N SER A 118 -23.74 29.20 -1.15
CA SER A 118 -24.48 30.12 -2.06
C SER A 118 -25.98 29.77 -2.16
N ASN A 119 -26.83 30.79 -2.28
CA ASN A 119 -28.26 30.62 -2.57
C ASN A 119 -28.59 30.66 -4.08
N SER A 120 -27.61 30.98 -4.93
CA SER A 120 -27.77 31.06 -6.39
C SER A 120 -26.85 30.07 -7.10
N SER A 121 -27.38 29.42 -8.14
CA SER A 121 -26.59 28.58 -9.04
C SER A 121 -26.01 29.32 -10.23
N VAL A 122 -24.95 28.73 -10.79
CA VAL A 122 -24.45 29.02 -12.14
C VAL A 122 -24.45 27.74 -12.99
N PRO A 123 -24.76 27.80 -14.31
CA PRO A 123 -24.62 26.65 -15.19
C PRO A 123 -23.17 26.14 -15.26
N ALA A 124 -22.95 24.87 -14.95
CA ALA A 124 -21.66 24.20 -14.97
C ALA A 124 -21.42 23.39 -16.25
N MET A 125 -22.48 22.84 -16.84
CA MET A 125 -22.46 22.07 -18.09
C MET A 125 -23.82 22.19 -18.77
N TYR A 126 -23.88 22.66 -20.03
CA TYR A 126 -25.07 22.49 -20.86
C TYR A 126 -25.00 21.17 -21.60
N ASN A 127 -26.06 20.38 -21.53
CA ASN A 127 -26.13 19.04 -22.11
C ASN A 127 -27.43 18.91 -22.94
N CYS A 128 -27.71 17.71 -23.47
CA CYS A 128 -28.88 17.46 -24.31
C CYS A 128 -29.98 16.67 -23.58
N GLY A 129 -29.98 16.65 -22.24
CA GLY A 129 -30.93 15.89 -21.43
C GLY A 129 -30.50 15.74 -19.97
N PRO A 130 -31.37 15.26 -19.07
CA PRO A 130 -31.07 15.16 -17.66
C PRO A 130 -29.94 14.16 -17.38
N CYS A 131 -29.11 14.49 -16.40
CA CYS A 131 -28.07 13.59 -15.89
C CYS A 131 -28.69 12.66 -14.85
N TYR A 132 -28.86 11.39 -15.20
CA TYR A 132 -29.39 10.38 -14.28
C TYR A 132 -28.38 10.00 -13.19
N SER A 133 -27.10 10.26 -13.43
CA SER A 133 -26.02 10.21 -12.45
C SER A 133 -24.98 11.26 -12.78
N LEU A 134 -24.47 11.92 -11.74
CA LEU A 134 -23.38 12.87 -11.80
C LEU A 134 -22.21 12.33 -10.97
N PHE A 135 -20.99 12.54 -11.47
CA PHE A 135 -19.77 12.21 -10.75
C PHE A 135 -18.69 13.22 -11.12
N ILE A 136 -17.87 13.63 -10.15
CA ILE A 136 -16.68 14.45 -10.40
C ILE A 136 -15.46 13.65 -9.95
N ASP A 137 -14.52 13.42 -10.86
CA ASP A 137 -13.29 12.70 -10.54
C ASP A 137 -12.22 13.60 -9.91
N ILE A 138 -11.13 12.98 -9.47
CA ILE A 138 -9.97 13.64 -8.84
C ILE A 138 -9.28 14.69 -9.75
N ASN A 139 -9.57 14.70 -11.06
CA ASN A 139 -9.03 15.65 -12.02
C ASN A 139 -10.03 16.77 -12.37
N ASN A 140 -11.11 16.92 -11.60
CA ASN A 140 -12.20 17.86 -11.83
C ASN A 140 -12.90 17.65 -13.18
N MET A 141 -13.02 16.41 -13.65
CA MET A 141 -13.89 16.08 -14.79
C MET A 141 -15.30 15.78 -14.28
N LEU A 142 -16.29 16.54 -14.74
CA LEU A 142 -17.71 16.33 -14.47
C LEU A 142 -18.29 15.35 -15.49
N TYR A 143 -18.72 14.18 -15.04
CA TYR A 143 -19.37 13.14 -15.83
C TYR A 143 -20.89 13.22 -15.67
N CYS A 144 -21.60 12.96 -16.76
CA CYS A 144 -23.06 12.94 -16.81
C CYS A 144 -23.53 11.76 -17.66
N SER A 145 -24.35 10.88 -17.09
CA SER A 145 -25.02 9.82 -17.83
C SER A 145 -26.33 10.33 -18.44
N LEU A 146 -26.42 10.24 -19.77
CA LEU A 146 -27.60 10.65 -20.53
C LEU A 146 -28.40 9.40 -20.90
N TYR A 147 -29.35 9.04 -20.04
CA TYR A 147 -30.19 7.85 -20.16
C TYR A 147 -30.83 7.73 -21.55
N ASN A 148 -31.65 8.71 -21.97
CA ASN A 148 -32.34 8.65 -23.27
C ASN A 148 -31.39 8.77 -24.48
N SER A 149 -30.20 9.32 -24.28
CA SER A 149 -29.22 9.50 -25.36
C SER A 149 -28.21 8.35 -25.44
N ASN A 150 -28.33 7.30 -24.61
CA ASN A 150 -27.51 6.09 -24.69
C ASN A 150 -25.99 6.33 -24.66
N LYS A 151 -25.56 7.33 -23.88
CA LYS A 151 -24.15 7.71 -23.75
C LYS A 151 -23.84 8.41 -22.43
N VAL A 152 -22.56 8.45 -22.08
CA VAL A 152 -21.99 9.23 -20.98
C VAL A 152 -21.10 10.31 -21.57
N ILE A 153 -21.28 11.54 -21.11
CA ILE A 153 -20.48 12.69 -21.52
C ILE A 153 -19.66 13.21 -20.33
N ALA A 154 -18.51 13.81 -20.62
CA ALA A 154 -17.66 14.43 -19.60
C ALA A 154 -17.18 15.83 -20.03
N LYS A 155 -17.11 16.74 -19.07
CA LYS A 155 -16.63 18.12 -19.22
C LYS A 155 -15.56 18.41 -18.17
N SER A 156 -14.46 19.03 -18.58
CA SER A 156 -13.49 19.55 -17.61
C SER A 156 -14.06 20.78 -16.89
N LEU A 157 -14.02 20.76 -15.56
CA LEU A 157 -14.37 21.91 -14.73
C LEU A 157 -13.19 22.89 -14.57
N ASN A 158 -11.98 22.50 -15.02
CA ASN A 158 -10.81 23.39 -15.04
C ASN A 158 -10.91 24.46 -16.15
N THR A 159 -11.94 24.38 -17.00
CA THR A 159 -12.19 25.38 -18.05
C THR A 159 -13.63 25.88 -17.98
N ASN A 160 -13.82 27.16 -18.33
CA ASN A 160 -15.14 27.77 -18.48
C ASN A 160 -15.78 27.45 -19.84
N LEU A 161 -15.07 26.75 -20.73
CA LEU A 161 -15.59 26.35 -22.03
C LEU A 161 -16.65 25.26 -21.83
N ASN A 162 -17.84 25.45 -22.42
CA ASN A 162 -18.87 24.42 -22.40
C ASN A 162 -18.65 23.37 -23.50
N ILE A 163 -17.49 22.72 -23.46
CA ILE A 163 -17.13 21.65 -24.38
C ILE A 163 -17.11 20.36 -23.58
N TRP A 164 -17.97 19.42 -23.97
CA TRP A 164 -17.98 18.07 -23.43
C TRP A 164 -17.74 17.07 -24.54
N ASN A 165 -17.09 15.96 -24.18
CA ASN A 165 -16.85 14.85 -25.08
C ASN A 165 -17.65 13.63 -24.63
N THR A 166 -17.99 12.77 -25.59
CA THR A 166 -18.58 11.47 -25.27
C THR A 166 -17.46 10.54 -24.79
N VAL A 167 -17.60 9.99 -23.58
CA VAL A 167 -16.60 9.15 -22.93
C VAL A 167 -17.01 7.69 -22.84
N ALA A 168 -18.31 7.39 -22.98
CA ALA A 168 -18.82 6.03 -23.10
C ALA A 168 -20.14 6.01 -23.89
N GLY A 169 -20.36 4.95 -24.68
CA GLY A 169 -21.54 4.83 -25.55
C GLY A 169 -21.45 5.68 -26.81
N THR A 170 -21.84 5.15 -27.96
CA THR A 170 -21.85 5.90 -29.23
C THR A 170 -23.05 6.82 -29.40
N GLY A 171 -24.00 6.81 -28.45
CA GLY A 171 -25.29 7.47 -28.57
C GLY A 171 -26.35 6.68 -29.35
N THR A 172 -25.99 5.48 -29.82
CA THR A 172 -26.92 4.51 -30.42
C THR A 172 -27.21 3.39 -29.43
N VAL A 173 -28.48 2.96 -29.37
CA VAL A 173 -28.91 1.83 -28.53
C VAL A 173 -28.20 0.56 -29.01
N GLY A 174 -27.55 -0.14 -28.10
CA GLY A 174 -26.95 -1.45 -28.40
C GLY A 174 -26.29 -2.07 -27.17
N ALA A 175 -25.87 -3.33 -27.32
CA ALA A 175 -25.23 -4.12 -26.26
C ALA A 175 -23.78 -4.55 -26.61
N THR A 176 -23.15 -3.90 -27.58
CA THR A 176 -21.72 -4.12 -27.92
C THR A 176 -20.81 -3.47 -26.86
N SER A 177 -19.49 -3.64 -26.98
CA SER A 177 -18.52 -2.97 -26.09
C SER A 177 -18.56 -1.44 -26.20
N THR A 178 -18.99 -0.87 -27.33
CA THR A 178 -19.02 0.58 -27.57
C THR A 178 -20.41 1.21 -27.44
N THR A 179 -21.47 0.39 -27.40
CA THR A 179 -22.86 0.86 -27.32
C THR A 179 -23.40 0.66 -25.91
N LEU A 180 -24.33 1.52 -25.52
CA LEU A 180 -25.06 1.46 -24.25
C LEU A 180 -26.55 1.51 -24.55
N ASN A 181 -27.37 1.07 -23.60
CA ASN A 181 -28.81 1.16 -23.65
C ASN A 181 -29.31 1.72 -22.31
N SER A 182 -29.70 2.99 -22.34
CA SER A 182 -30.22 3.72 -21.19
C SER A 182 -29.27 3.76 -19.97
N PRO A 183 -28.03 4.25 -20.12
CA PRO A 183 -27.06 4.26 -19.02
C PRO A 183 -27.55 5.11 -17.84
N SER A 184 -27.35 4.62 -16.62
CA SER A 184 -27.86 5.23 -15.39
C SER A 184 -26.73 5.60 -14.42
N GLY A 185 -26.47 4.86 -13.34
CA GLY A 185 -25.41 5.16 -12.39
C GLY A 185 -24.02 5.09 -13.00
N ILE A 186 -23.16 6.01 -12.56
CA ILE A 186 -21.76 6.08 -12.95
C ILE A 186 -20.87 6.26 -11.73
N PHE A 187 -19.66 5.73 -11.80
CA PHE A 187 -18.61 5.94 -10.80
C PHE A 187 -17.25 5.97 -11.51
N VAL A 188 -16.33 6.83 -11.07
CA VAL A 188 -14.97 6.87 -11.62
C VAL A 188 -13.98 6.54 -10.50
N ASP A 189 -13.14 5.53 -10.71
CA ASP A 189 -12.14 5.13 -9.71
C ASP A 189 -10.89 6.02 -9.74
N ASN A 190 -10.00 5.84 -8.76
CA ASN A 190 -8.76 6.64 -8.64
C ASN A 190 -7.79 6.41 -9.82
N ASN A 191 -7.96 5.34 -10.60
CA ASN A 191 -7.22 5.09 -11.83
C ASN A 191 -7.93 5.67 -13.06
N LEU A 192 -8.97 6.47 -12.86
CA LEU A 192 -9.81 7.11 -13.87
C LEU A 192 -10.55 6.12 -14.77
N ASN A 193 -10.85 4.91 -14.28
CA ASN A 193 -11.74 4.00 -14.99
C ASN A 193 -13.20 4.38 -14.70
N LEU A 194 -14.00 4.48 -15.75
CA LEU A 194 -15.43 4.79 -15.67
C LEU A 194 -16.26 3.51 -15.63
N TYR A 195 -17.04 3.32 -14.57
CA TYR A 195 -18.02 2.26 -14.43
C TYR A 195 -19.40 2.83 -14.76
N VAL A 196 -20.14 2.14 -15.64
CA VAL A 196 -21.46 2.58 -16.11
C VAL A 196 -22.46 1.44 -15.93
N ALA A 197 -23.57 1.74 -15.28
CA ALA A 197 -24.72 0.85 -15.21
C ALA A 197 -25.49 0.94 -16.53
N ASP A 198 -25.27 -0.03 -17.40
CA ASP A 198 -25.91 -0.16 -18.70
C ASP A 198 -27.30 -0.78 -18.50
N ASN A 199 -28.20 0.05 -17.97
CA ASN A 199 -29.44 -0.34 -17.29
C ASN A 199 -30.27 -1.34 -18.10
N SER A 200 -30.69 -0.97 -19.31
CA SER A 200 -31.59 -1.79 -20.12
C SER A 200 -30.88 -2.99 -20.77
N ASN A 201 -29.55 -3.04 -20.72
CA ASN A 201 -28.76 -4.22 -21.09
C ASN A 201 -28.43 -5.12 -19.89
N ASN A 202 -28.94 -4.82 -18.69
CA ASN A 202 -28.79 -5.64 -17.49
C ASN A 202 -27.32 -5.93 -17.11
N ARG A 203 -26.41 -4.98 -17.31
CA ARG A 203 -24.97 -5.18 -17.06
C ARG A 203 -24.27 -3.93 -16.54
N ILE A 204 -23.07 -4.12 -15.99
CA ILE A 204 -22.14 -3.02 -15.69
C ILE A 204 -21.01 -3.06 -16.71
N GLN A 205 -20.69 -1.91 -17.31
CA GLN A 205 -19.57 -1.76 -18.24
C GLN A 205 -18.46 -0.92 -17.59
N LYS A 206 -17.22 -1.39 -17.68
CA LYS A 206 -16.02 -0.66 -17.28
C LYS A 206 -15.27 -0.16 -18.51
N PHE A 207 -15.08 1.14 -18.59
CA PHE A 207 -14.27 1.80 -19.60
C PHE A 207 -12.96 2.23 -18.94
N ALA A 208 -11.84 1.66 -19.38
CA ALA A 208 -10.54 2.08 -18.87
C ALA A 208 -10.23 3.53 -19.31
N SER A 209 -9.40 4.24 -18.55
CA SER A 209 -9.08 5.64 -18.85
C SER A 209 -8.66 5.84 -20.32
N GLY A 210 -9.34 6.76 -21.01
CA GLY A 210 -9.12 7.07 -22.43
C GLY A 210 -9.65 6.03 -23.43
N GLN A 211 -10.25 4.92 -22.99
CA GLN A 211 -10.81 3.88 -23.86
C GLN A 211 -12.31 4.07 -24.08
N LEU A 212 -12.77 3.96 -25.33
CA LEU A 212 -14.19 3.99 -25.69
C LEU A 212 -14.84 2.60 -25.77
N ASN A 213 -14.04 1.53 -25.65
CA ASN A 213 -14.52 0.16 -25.59
C ASN A 213 -14.70 -0.26 -24.13
N GLY A 214 -15.93 -0.57 -23.75
CA GLY A 214 -16.27 -1.09 -22.44
C GLY A 214 -16.02 -2.60 -22.34
N THR A 215 -15.54 -3.02 -21.18
CA THR A 215 -15.50 -4.42 -20.76
C THR A 215 -16.67 -4.66 -19.82
N THR A 216 -17.52 -5.63 -20.15
CA THR A 216 -18.62 -6.04 -19.26
C THR A 216 -18.05 -6.68 -18.00
N ILE A 217 -18.39 -6.13 -16.83
CA ILE A 217 -18.02 -6.67 -15.53
C ILE A 217 -18.84 -7.94 -15.28
N SER A 218 -18.16 -9.07 -15.07
CA SER A 218 -18.81 -10.33 -14.74
C SER A 218 -19.25 -10.32 -13.27
N THR A 219 -20.56 -10.28 -13.04
CA THR A 219 -21.18 -10.52 -11.72
C THR A 219 -21.32 -12.02 -11.42
N GLY A 220 -20.71 -12.88 -12.25
CA GLY A 220 -20.73 -14.32 -12.15
C GLY A 220 -22.15 -14.88 -12.14
N ALA A 221 -22.53 -15.38 -10.98
CA ALA A 221 -23.81 -16.00 -10.67
C ALA A 221 -25.02 -15.08 -10.70
N ILE A 222 -24.80 -13.81 -10.34
CA ILE A 222 -25.86 -12.86 -10.11
C ILE A 222 -26.27 -12.28 -11.45
N ILE A 223 -27.48 -12.59 -11.86
CA ILE A 223 -28.15 -11.93 -12.97
C ILE A 223 -28.66 -10.58 -12.44
N LEU A 224 -28.12 -9.50 -12.96
CA LEU A 224 -28.63 -8.15 -12.72
C LEU A 224 -29.91 -7.94 -13.52
N ALA A 225 -30.83 -7.13 -13.02
CA ALA A 225 -31.99 -6.64 -13.74
C ALA A 225 -32.10 -5.13 -13.56
N ASN A 226 -31.96 -4.39 -14.65
CA ASN A 226 -31.99 -2.94 -14.69
C ASN A 226 -31.08 -2.29 -13.62
N PRO A 227 -29.76 -2.58 -13.59
CA PRO A 227 -28.87 -2.00 -12.59
C PRO A 227 -28.87 -0.47 -12.69
N THR A 228 -28.85 0.21 -11.55
CA THR A 228 -28.95 1.68 -11.46
C THR A 228 -27.71 2.28 -10.80
N GLY A 229 -27.65 2.37 -9.48
CA GLY A 229 -26.54 2.97 -8.74
C GLY A 229 -25.28 2.12 -8.67
N ILE A 230 -24.12 2.77 -8.69
CA ILE A 230 -22.80 2.15 -8.56
C ILE A 230 -21.94 2.99 -7.61
N VAL A 231 -21.27 2.34 -6.65
CA VAL A 231 -20.15 2.92 -5.89
C VAL A 231 -19.04 1.89 -5.66
N LEU A 232 -17.83 2.36 -5.35
CA LEU A 232 -16.72 1.52 -4.93
C LEU A 232 -16.43 1.68 -3.43
N ASP A 233 -15.74 0.71 -2.85
CA ASP A 233 -15.11 0.83 -1.53
C ASP A 233 -13.62 1.21 -1.67
N PHE A 234 -12.90 1.32 -0.54
CA PHE A 234 -11.47 1.69 -0.55
C PHE A 234 -10.58 0.73 -1.36
N ASP A 235 -10.89 -0.57 -1.37
CA ASP A 235 -10.12 -1.60 -2.06
C ASP A 235 -10.57 -1.81 -3.52
N GLY A 236 -11.56 -1.03 -3.98
CA GLY A 236 -12.09 -1.10 -5.35
C GLY A 236 -13.16 -2.17 -5.55
N TYR A 237 -13.79 -2.67 -4.48
CA TYR A 237 -14.96 -3.53 -4.58
C TYR A 237 -16.23 -2.75 -4.94
N LEU A 238 -17.07 -3.35 -5.78
CA LEU A 238 -18.20 -2.71 -6.47
C LEU A 238 -19.52 -3.01 -5.78
N PHE A 239 -20.27 -1.95 -5.50
CA PHE A 239 -21.59 -2.00 -4.89
C PHE A 239 -22.61 -1.48 -5.90
N ILE A 240 -23.56 -2.33 -6.24
CA ILE A 240 -24.51 -2.16 -7.34
C ILE A 240 -25.93 -2.19 -6.78
N VAL A 241 -26.75 -1.24 -7.20
CA VAL A 241 -28.20 -1.31 -7.03
C VAL A 241 -28.80 -2.14 -8.15
N ASP A 242 -29.37 -3.30 -7.81
CA ASP A 242 -30.07 -4.20 -8.73
C ASP A 242 -31.58 -3.89 -8.65
N GLN A 243 -31.99 -2.83 -9.35
CA GLN A 243 -33.32 -2.22 -9.21
C GLN A 243 -34.45 -3.21 -9.50
N GLY A 244 -34.34 -3.99 -10.58
CA GLY A 244 -35.37 -4.92 -11.02
C GLY A 244 -35.63 -6.05 -10.02
N HIS A 245 -34.61 -6.40 -9.21
CA HIS A 245 -34.74 -7.37 -8.13
C HIS A 245 -34.91 -6.73 -6.74
N GLY A 246 -34.91 -5.40 -6.62
CA GLY A 246 -35.16 -4.71 -5.35
C GLY A 246 -34.07 -4.89 -4.30
N ARG A 247 -32.80 -5.05 -4.70
CA ARG A 247 -31.70 -5.45 -3.80
C ARG A 247 -30.38 -4.70 -4.06
N ILE A 248 -29.45 -4.82 -3.12
CA ILE A 248 -28.08 -4.28 -3.25
C ILE A 248 -27.08 -5.44 -3.34
N ILE A 249 -26.22 -5.40 -4.34
CA ILE A 249 -25.16 -6.37 -4.59
C ILE A 249 -23.82 -5.73 -4.27
N GLY A 250 -22.97 -6.36 -3.47
CA GLY A 250 -21.60 -5.92 -3.19
C GLY A 250 -20.59 -6.96 -3.64
N SER A 251 -19.48 -6.53 -4.23
CA SER A 251 -18.33 -7.40 -4.50
C SER A 251 -17.38 -7.48 -3.31
N GLY A 252 -16.46 -8.42 -3.38
CA GLY A 252 -15.47 -8.70 -2.35
C GLY A 252 -14.46 -9.73 -2.87
N PRO A 253 -13.49 -10.17 -2.04
CA PRO A 253 -12.49 -11.16 -2.44
C PRO A 253 -13.11 -12.52 -2.81
N TYR A 254 -14.38 -12.76 -2.44
CA TYR A 254 -15.14 -13.97 -2.76
C TYR A 254 -16.19 -13.75 -3.87
N GLY A 255 -16.12 -12.64 -4.61
CA GLY A 255 -17.06 -12.29 -5.68
C GLY A 255 -18.24 -11.43 -5.24
N TYR A 256 -19.24 -11.27 -6.12
CA TYR A 256 -20.43 -10.43 -5.91
C TYR A 256 -21.46 -11.17 -5.09
N ARG A 257 -21.97 -10.64 -3.97
CA ARG A 257 -23.11 -11.19 -3.20
C ARG A 257 -24.19 -10.17 -2.96
N CYS A 258 -25.41 -10.61 -2.68
CA CYS A 258 -26.41 -9.70 -2.14
C CYS A 258 -26.06 -9.33 -0.70
N ILE A 259 -26.08 -8.04 -0.37
CA ILE A 259 -25.67 -7.52 0.94
C ILE A 259 -26.80 -6.83 1.71
N ALA A 260 -27.85 -6.38 1.03
CA ALA A 260 -29.02 -5.76 1.63
C ALA A 260 -30.26 -5.97 0.76
N ALA A 261 -31.43 -6.05 1.42
CA ALA A 261 -32.73 -6.28 0.79
C ALA A 261 -32.77 -7.51 -0.15
N CYS A 262 -32.14 -8.61 0.27
CA CYS A 262 -31.93 -9.81 -0.56
C CYS A 262 -33.17 -10.68 -0.79
N SER A 263 -34.33 -10.25 -0.30
CA SER A 263 -35.62 -10.86 -0.60
C SER A 263 -36.16 -10.35 -1.94
N SER A 264 -37.44 -10.62 -2.22
CA SER A 264 -38.14 -9.98 -3.35
C SER A 264 -38.32 -8.47 -3.11
N PRO A 265 -38.57 -7.68 -4.18
CA PRO A 265 -39.00 -6.30 -4.06
C PRO A 265 -40.22 -6.16 -3.15
N GLY A 266 -40.30 -5.06 -2.39
CA GLY A 266 -41.41 -4.80 -1.48
C GLY A 266 -41.24 -3.54 -0.65
N SER A 267 -42.16 -3.31 0.28
CA SER A 267 -42.25 -2.07 1.08
C SER A 267 -41.89 -2.25 2.56
N SER A 268 -41.61 -3.49 3.00
CA SER A 268 -41.18 -3.75 4.38
C SER A 268 -39.83 -3.08 4.68
N SER A 269 -39.47 -2.99 5.97
CA SER A 269 -38.19 -2.41 6.40
C SER A 269 -36.96 -3.22 5.95
N SER A 270 -37.13 -4.48 5.55
CA SER A 270 -36.06 -5.32 4.99
C SER A 270 -36.11 -5.45 3.46
N GLN A 271 -37.00 -4.71 2.79
CA GLN A 271 -37.22 -4.74 1.35
C GLN A 271 -37.03 -3.36 0.72
N LEU A 272 -36.70 -3.35 -0.57
CA LEU A 272 -36.69 -2.15 -1.42
C LEU A 272 -37.63 -2.40 -2.60
N GLY A 273 -38.43 -1.41 -2.98
CA GLY A 273 -39.46 -1.55 -4.00
C GLY A 273 -38.90 -1.34 -5.41
N ALA A 274 -38.05 -0.33 -5.58
CA ALA A 274 -37.34 -0.06 -6.83
C ALA A 274 -36.13 0.85 -6.54
N PRO A 275 -35.08 0.37 -5.87
CA PRO A 275 -33.99 1.23 -5.43
C PRO A 275 -33.23 1.84 -6.62
N PHE A 276 -32.74 3.07 -6.49
CA PHE A 276 -32.10 3.80 -7.59
C PHE A 276 -30.63 4.17 -7.35
N SER A 277 -30.31 4.77 -6.21
CA SER A 277 -28.97 5.26 -5.90
C SER A 277 -28.56 4.83 -4.49
N LEU A 278 -27.25 4.68 -4.26
CA LEU A 278 -26.69 4.28 -2.98
C LEU A 278 -25.45 5.12 -2.65
N SER A 279 -25.23 5.39 -1.37
CA SER A 279 -24.03 6.07 -0.87
C SER A 279 -23.71 5.60 0.56
N PHE A 280 -22.45 5.71 0.97
CA PHE A 280 -21.98 5.30 2.29
C PHE A 280 -21.73 6.49 3.20
N ASP A 281 -22.02 6.33 4.50
CA ASP A 281 -21.39 7.18 5.52
C ASP A 281 -19.99 6.64 5.90
N SER A 282 -19.21 7.42 6.65
CA SER A 282 -17.86 7.07 7.09
C SER A 282 -17.83 5.86 8.03
N TYR A 283 -18.97 5.47 8.60
CA TYR A 283 -19.13 4.25 9.40
C TYR A 283 -19.43 3.02 8.54
N GLY A 284 -19.64 3.19 7.23
CA GLY A 284 -19.96 2.12 6.29
C GLY A 284 -21.44 1.73 6.27
N ASN A 285 -22.35 2.54 6.83
CA ASN A 285 -23.79 2.33 6.68
C ASN A 285 -24.23 2.70 5.26
N ILE A 286 -25.21 1.96 4.73
CA ILE A 286 -25.71 2.17 3.37
C ILE A 286 -26.95 3.07 3.44
N PHE A 287 -26.92 4.18 2.72
CA PHE A 287 -28.12 4.97 2.42
C PHE A 287 -28.58 4.66 1.00
N VAL A 288 -29.85 4.33 0.83
CA VAL A 288 -30.45 3.99 -0.47
C VAL A 288 -31.71 4.78 -0.73
N SER A 289 -31.82 5.31 -1.94
CA SER A 289 -33.07 5.86 -2.45
C SER A 289 -34.00 4.74 -2.92
N ASP A 290 -35.06 4.49 -2.15
CA ASP A 290 -36.07 3.48 -2.41
C ASP A 290 -37.22 4.10 -3.20
N LEU A 291 -36.96 4.34 -4.49
CA LEU A 291 -37.82 5.14 -5.37
C LEU A 291 -39.26 4.61 -5.43
N GLY A 292 -39.44 3.28 -5.51
CA GLY A 292 -40.76 2.65 -5.57
C GLY A 292 -41.62 2.85 -4.31
N ASN A 293 -40.98 3.09 -3.17
CA ASN A 293 -41.64 3.32 -1.88
C ASN A 293 -41.57 4.78 -1.40
N ASN A 294 -41.04 5.70 -2.22
CA ASN A 294 -40.91 7.14 -1.91
C ASN A 294 -40.21 7.41 -0.57
N ARG A 295 -39.08 6.74 -0.30
CA ARG A 295 -38.33 6.90 0.95
C ARG A 295 -36.82 6.75 0.75
N ILE A 296 -36.04 7.21 1.73
CA ILE A 296 -34.62 6.88 1.90
C ILE A 296 -34.48 5.86 3.02
N GLN A 297 -33.85 4.73 2.74
CA GLN A 297 -33.57 3.67 3.72
C GLN A 297 -32.11 3.72 4.15
N LYS A 298 -31.85 3.51 5.45
CA LYS A 298 -30.51 3.35 6.01
C LYS A 298 -30.31 1.94 6.57
N PHE A 299 -29.37 1.19 6.00
CA PHE A 299 -28.94 -0.12 6.51
C PHE A 299 -27.66 0.03 7.33
N PHE A 300 -27.69 -0.44 8.57
CA PHE A 300 -26.55 -0.32 9.47
C PHE A 300 -25.50 -1.40 9.23
N LEU A 301 -24.22 -1.04 9.21
CA LEU A 301 -23.13 -2.01 9.21
C LEU A 301 -23.08 -2.71 10.57
N VAL A 302 -23.05 -4.05 10.58
CA VAL A 302 -23.08 -4.88 11.79
C VAL A 302 -21.69 -5.40 12.13
N THR A 303 -20.97 -5.92 11.14
CA THR A 303 -19.60 -6.39 11.31
C THR A 303 -18.75 -5.97 10.12
N ASN A 304 -17.52 -5.51 10.40
CA ASN A 304 -16.47 -5.29 9.40
C ASN A 304 -15.24 -6.08 9.86
N GLY A 305 -15.10 -7.32 9.38
CA GLY A 305 -14.24 -8.37 9.96
C GLY A 305 -12.71 -8.19 9.87
N CYS A 306 -12.17 -6.97 9.93
CA CYS A 306 -10.73 -6.71 9.99
C CYS A 306 -10.34 -6.41 11.45
N ASN A 307 -9.75 -7.40 12.12
CA ASN A 307 -9.21 -7.38 13.49
C ASN A 307 -10.23 -7.36 14.66
N GLY A 308 -10.06 -8.33 15.55
CA GLY A 308 -10.63 -8.26 16.90
C GLY A 308 -9.91 -7.19 17.71
N THR A 309 -10.60 -6.09 18.02
CA THR A 309 -10.67 -5.39 19.32
C THR A 309 -11.31 -4.01 19.14
N THR A 310 -12.59 -3.93 19.49
CA THR A 310 -13.27 -2.93 20.35
C THR A 310 -14.72 -2.85 19.91
N SER A 311 -15.58 -3.35 20.79
CA SER A 311 -17.00 -3.07 20.79
C SER A 311 -17.21 -1.55 20.89
N MET A 312 -17.82 -0.91 19.90
CA MET A 312 -18.72 0.20 20.19
C MET A 312 -20.07 -0.39 20.59
N ASN A 313 -20.14 -0.83 21.84
CA ASN A 313 -21.41 -0.88 22.54
C ASN A 313 -21.83 0.57 22.82
N SER A 314 -22.75 1.09 22.02
CA SER A 314 -23.83 1.92 22.57
C SER A 314 -25.04 1.79 21.66
N THR A 315 -25.92 0.85 22.01
CA THR A 315 -27.34 1.01 21.73
C THR A 315 -27.85 2.14 22.62
N PRO A 316 -28.39 3.26 22.10
CA PRO A 316 -29.39 3.99 22.85
C PRO A 316 -30.66 3.14 22.79
N SER A 317 -31.03 2.58 23.93
CA SER A 317 -32.37 2.08 24.18
C SER A 317 -33.39 3.15 23.77
N VAL A 318 -34.35 2.77 22.94
CA VAL A 318 -35.58 3.52 22.73
C VAL A 318 -36.58 3.02 23.77
N PRO A 319 -37.05 3.84 24.73
CA PRO A 319 -38.33 3.61 25.40
C PRO A 319 -39.44 4.31 24.60
N LEU A 320 -40.47 3.55 24.23
CA LEU A 320 -41.73 4.08 23.72
C LEU A 320 -42.46 4.88 24.82
N LEU A 321 -42.83 6.11 24.46
CA LEU A 321 -44.04 6.90 24.80
C LEU A 321 -44.64 6.83 26.23
N THR A 322 -44.82 8.00 26.86
CA THR A 322 -46.16 8.50 27.27
C THR A 322 -46.14 9.95 27.78
N SER A 323 -47.02 10.76 27.18
CA SER A 323 -47.82 11.89 27.71
C SER A 323 -47.24 13.04 28.57
N THR A 324 -47.55 14.25 28.05
CA THR A 324 -47.99 15.50 28.72
C THR A 324 -47.00 16.31 29.57
N TYR A 325 -46.72 17.55 29.15
CA TYR A 325 -47.13 18.83 29.79
C TYR A 325 -46.14 19.97 29.40
N GLU A 326 -46.63 21.03 28.77
CA GLU A 326 -45.92 22.33 28.63
C GLU A 326 -46.01 23.17 29.94
N PRO A 327 -45.58 24.44 30.01
CA PRO A 327 -44.22 24.99 29.92
C PRO A 327 -43.91 25.79 31.22
N ASN A 328 -42.67 26.24 31.44
CA ASN A 328 -42.41 27.57 32.03
C ASN A 328 -40.93 27.99 32.08
N SER A 329 -40.77 29.27 31.77
CA SER A 329 -39.61 30.15 31.78
C SER A 329 -38.91 30.32 33.14
N THR A 330 -37.58 30.55 33.17
CA THR A 330 -36.95 31.89 33.39
C THR A 330 -35.44 31.83 33.70
N THR A 331 -34.71 32.78 33.09
CA THR A 331 -33.51 33.52 33.54
C THR A 331 -32.13 32.86 33.70
N VAL A 332 -31.32 33.03 32.64
CA VAL A 332 -30.05 33.81 32.55
C VAL A 332 -29.12 33.90 33.77
N SER A 333 -27.87 33.47 33.60
CA SER A 333 -26.68 34.27 33.96
C SER A 333 -25.50 33.99 33.03
N SER A 334 -24.92 35.08 32.56
CA SER A 334 -23.90 35.27 31.52
C SER A 334 -22.51 34.70 31.78
N SER A 335 -21.85 34.24 30.72
CA SER A 335 -20.44 34.60 30.47
C SER A 335 -20.18 34.74 28.96
N THR A 336 -19.38 35.73 28.65
CA THR A 336 -19.12 36.37 27.37
C THR A 336 -18.40 35.48 26.35
N GLY A 337 -19.05 35.20 25.23
CA GLY A 337 -18.40 34.76 23.98
C GLY A 337 -18.79 35.73 22.88
N ILE A 338 -17.86 36.59 22.48
CA ILE A 338 -18.02 37.49 21.33
C ILE A 338 -18.21 36.61 20.09
N GLU A 339 -19.42 36.59 19.53
CA GLU A 339 -19.65 36.13 18.17
C GLU A 339 -18.85 37.02 17.22
N LYS A 340 -17.73 36.49 16.69
CA LYS A 340 -17.20 36.99 15.43
C LYS A 340 -18.01 36.34 14.31
N ASN A 341 -18.87 37.16 13.69
CA ASN A 341 -19.40 36.97 12.34
C ASN A 341 -18.32 36.41 11.40
N LEU A 342 -18.40 35.14 11.04
CA LEU A 342 -17.63 34.57 9.93
C LEU A 342 -18.42 34.82 8.65
N ALA A 343 -18.11 35.93 8.00
CA ALA A 343 -18.46 36.14 6.60
C ALA A 343 -17.95 34.94 5.78
N LYS A 344 -18.79 34.41 4.89
CA LYS A 344 -18.44 33.38 3.89
C LYS A 344 -17.21 33.80 3.10
N TYR A 345 -16.10 33.09 3.29
CA TYR A 345 -14.96 33.17 2.39
C TYR A 345 -15.08 32.03 1.36
N ILE A 346 -15.11 32.40 0.07
CA ILE A 346 -14.99 31.47 -1.06
C ILE A 346 -13.58 30.87 -0.99
N VAL A 347 -13.44 29.55 -0.79
CA VAL A 347 -12.16 28.88 -0.94
C VAL A 347 -11.84 28.81 -2.43
N LEU A 348 -10.87 29.60 -2.88
CA LEU A 348 -10.41 29.60 -4.27
C LEU A 348 -9.54 28.36 -4.54
N GLY A 349 -9.64 27.83 -5.77
CA GLY A 349 -8.68 26.84 -6.25
C GLY A 349 -7.25 27.39 -6.24
N LEU A 350 -6.27 26.50 -6.19
CA LEU A 350 -4.85 26.85 -6.25
C LEU A 350 -4.50 27.30 -7.68
N SER A 351 -3.80 28.42 -7.81
CA SER A 351 -3.47 29.03 -9.11
C SER A 351 -2.09 28.66 -9.66
N TYR A 352 -1.36 27.82 -8.93
CA TYR A 352 -0.01 27.39 -9.22
C TYR A 352 0.10 25.87 -9.14
N ASN A 353 1.09 25.29 -9.82
CA ASN A 353 1.31 23.85 -9.77
C ASN A 353 1.88 23.41 -8.40
N LEU A 354 1.25 22.39 -7.82
CA LEU A 354 1.67 21.73 -6.59
C LEU A 354 1.99 20.26 -6.85
N PRO A 355 3.00 19.96 -7.68
CA PRO A 355 3.38 18.58 -7.95
C PRO A 355 3.76 17.89 -6.64
N LYS A 356 3.31 16.65 -6.43
CA LYS A 356 3.77 15.83 -5.30
C LYS A 356 5.08 15.15 -5.69
N PHE A 357 6.15 15.41 -4.96
CA PHE A 357 7.43 14.74 -5.19
C PHE A 357 7.63 13.58 -4.22
N SER A 358 8.14 12.46 -4.73
CA SER A 358 8.66 11.43 -3.84
C SER A 358 9.87 11.99 -3.09
N ALA A 359 10.16 11.38 -1.95
CA ALA A 359 11.34 11.67 -1.13
C ALA A 359 12.66 11.71 -1.92
N TYR A 360 12.72 11.11 -3.12
CA TYR A 360 13.91 10.93 -3.94
C TYR A 360 13.79 11.57 -5.34
N ALA A 361 12.84 12.50 -5.55
CA ALA A 361 12.74 13.19 -6.83
C ALA A 361 14.06 13.89 -7.18
N THR A 362 14.55 13.63 -8.39
CA THR A 362 15.76 14.20 -8.95
C THR A 362 15.42 15.00 -10.21
N TRP A 363 16.31 15.92 -10.55
CA TRP A 363 16.22 16.73 -11.77
C TRP A 363 17.49 16.57 -12.59
N SER A 364 17.41 16.90 -13.88
CA SER A 364 18.56 16.91 -14.79
C SER A 364 19.72 17.70 -14.19
N SER A 365 20.95 17.21 -14.34
CA SER A 365 22.14 17.92 -13.83
C SER A 365 22.43 19.23 -14.58
N ASN A 366 21.95 19.34 -15.82
CA ASN A 366 22.06 20.54 -16.65
C ASN A 366 20.65 21.10 -16.90
N GLY A 367 20.53 22.43 -16.85
CA GLY A 367 19.34 23.19 -17.22
C GLY A 367 19.34 23.55 -18.69
N VAL A 368 18.15 23.68 -19.26
CA VAL A 368 17.92 24.26 -20.59
C VAL A 368 17.53 25.72 -20.40
N THR A 369 18.27 26.63 -21.02
CA THR A 369 17.89 28.05 -21.06
C THR A 369 16.66 28.20 -21.95
N LEU A 370 15.53 28.60 -21.38
CA LEU A 370 14.29 28.85 -22.12
C LEU A 370 14.22 30.29 -22.61
N PHE A 371 14.58 31.22 -21.73
CA PHE A 371 14.56 32.64 -22.00
C PHE A 371 15.90 33.25 -21.63
N ASN A 372 16.38 34.18 -22.44
CA ASN A 372 17.64 34.90 -22.23
C ASN A 372 17.39 36.43 -22.37
N THR A 373 18.49 37.20 -22.38
CA THR A 373 18.47 38.67 -22.50
C THR A 373 17.63 39.21 -23.65
N THR A 374 17.50 38.50 -24.77
CA THR A 374 16.74 38.97 -25.94
C THR A 374 15.24 38.72 -25.81
N THR A 375 14.82 37.78 -24.96
CA THR A 375 13.42 37.39 -24.79
C THR A 375 12.77 37.95 -23.53
N VAL A 376 13.51 38.10 -22.43
CA VAL A 376 12.98 38.54 -21.12
C VAL A 376 13.78 39.70 -20.51
N GLY A 377 14.67 40.33 -21.29
CA GLY A 377 15.45 41.47 -20.85
C GLY A 377 16.46 41.15 -19.76
N THR A 378 16.75 42.14 -18.92
CA THR A 378 17.70 42.03 -17.80
C THR A 378 16.97 41.97 -16.47
N TYR A 379 17.46 41.10 -15.57
CA TYR A 379 16.96 40.87 -14.21
C TYR A 379 15.52 40.33 -14.13
N PRO A 380 15.29 39.05 -14.51
CA PRO A 380 13.99 38.39 -14.39
C PRO A 380 13.65 38.02 -12.93
N TYR A 381 13.49 39.00 -12.04
CA TYR A 381 13.32 38.78 -10.59
C TYR A 381 12.12 37.91 -10.20
N GLY A 382 11.01 38.04 -10.94
CA GLY A 382 9.74 37.37 -10.66
C GLY A 382 9.39 36.33 -11.71
N LEU A 383 9.00 35.13 -11.26
CA LEU A 383 8.54 34.03 -12.09
C LEU A 383 7.34 33.35 -11.43
N PHE A 384 6.28 33.13 -12.20
CA PHE A 384 5.13 32.35 -11.79
C PHE A 384 4.71 31.39 -12.92
N VAL A 385 4.40 30.14 -12.57
CA VAL A 385 3.88 29.14 -13.51
C VAL A 385 2.50 28.71 -13.04
N ASP A 386 1.47 29.02 -13.84
CA ASP A 386 0.09 28.67 -13.49
C ASP A 386 -0.22 27.19 -13.76
N THR A 387 -1.40 26.75 -13.34
CA THR A 387 -1.87 25.35 -13.50
C THR A 387 -2.02 24.90 -14.96
N ASN A 388 -1.98 25.83 -15.92
CA ASN A 388 -2.00 25.52 -17.37
C ASN A 388 -0.58 25.53 -17.97
N ASN A 389 0.46 25.60 -17.12
CA ASN A 389 1.86 25.78 -17.51
C ASN A 389 2.12 27.07 -18.29
N THR A 390 1.34 28.12 -18.05
CA THR A 390 1.63 29.46 -18.58
C THR A 390 2.67 30.12 -17.69
N LEU A 391 3.74 30.63 -18.30
CA LEU A 391 4.84 31.31 -17.61
C LEU A 391 4.61 32.82 -17.60
N TYR A 392 4.68 33.43 -16.43
CA TYR A 392 4.63 34.87 -16.24
C TYR A 392 5.97 35.32 -15.67
N VAL A 393 6.60 36.29 -16.33
CA VAL A 393 7.97 36.75 -16.01
C VAL A 393 7.98 38.25 -15.83
N CYS A 394 8.48 38.73 -14.68
CA CYS A 394 8.72 40.15 -14.45
C CYS A 394 9.92 40.58 -15.28
N GLU A 395 9.74 41.59 -16.12
CA GLU A 395 10.82 42.22 -16.86
C GLU A 395 11.15 43.58 -16.23
N PHE A 396 12.14 43.57 -15.34
CA PHE A 396 12.48 44.70 -14.50
C PHE A 396 12.81 45.97 -15.29
N SER A 397 13.66 45.85 -16.32
CA SER A 397 14.15 47.01 -17.09
C SER A 397 13.13 47.59 -18.07
N GLN A 398 12.12 46.81 -18.50
CA GLN A 398 11.07 47.28 -19.42
C GLN A 398 9.77 47.68 -18.72
N ASN A 399 9.72 47.60 -17.38
CA ASN A 399 8.51 47.88 -16.60
C ASN A 399 7.29 47.07 -17.10
N ALA A 400 7.49 45.78 -17.34
CA ALA A 400 6.46 44.93 -17.94
C ALA A 400 6.43 43.52 -17.33
N ILE A 401 5.32 42.82 -17.56
CA ILE A 401 5.22 41.37 -17.32
C ILE A 401 5.02 40.69 -18.66
N GLN A 402 5.87 39.74 -18.99
CA GLN A 402 5.75 38.92 -20.19
C GLN A 402 5.06 37.60 -19.87
N VAL A 403 4.06 37.23 -20.65
CA VAL A 403 3.28 35.99 -20.49
C VAL A 403 3.54 35.08 -21.68
N TRP A 404 3.90 33.83 -21.40
CA TRP A 404 4.34 32.84 -22.38
C TRP A 404 3.61 31.52 -22.19
N LEU A 405 3.30 30.85 -23.28
CA LEU A 405 2.98 29.42 -23.22
C LEU A 405 4.29 28.62 -23.13
N GLU A 406 4.26 27.51 -22.39
CA GLU A 406 5.41 26.60 -22.29
C GLU A 406 5.86 26.14 -23.69
N GLY A 407 7.14 26.38 -24.03
CA GLY A 407 7.73 26.05 -25.34
C GLY A 407 7.50 27.08 -26.46
N GLY A 408 6.78 28.17 -26.18
CA GLY A 408 6.62 29.29 -27.12
C GLY A 408 7.90 30.10 -27.31
N THR A 409 8.08 30.66 -28.51
CA THR A 409 9.24 31.53 -28.86
C THR A 409 8.91 33.02 -28.93
N ILE A 410 7.63 33.40 -28.73
CA ILE A 410 7.16 34.78 -28.56
C ILE A 410 6.18 34.89 -27.37
N PRO A 411 6.12 36.04 -26.68
CA PRO A 411 5.14 36.25 -25.61
C PRO A 411 3.74 36.32 -26.20
N ILE A 412 2.78 35.64 -25.56
CA ILE A 412 1.37 35.67 -25.97
C ILE A 412 0.64 36.92 -25.45
N ARG A 413 1.20 37.56 -24.41
CA ARG A 413 0.68 38.80 -23.83
C ARG A 413 1.80 39.54 -23.11
N THR A 414 1.88 40.84 -23.31
CA THR A 414 2.73 41.75 -22.54
C THR A 414 1.82 42.66 -21.72
N ILE A 415 2.02 42.71 -20.42
CA ILE A 415 1.32 43.62 -19.51
C ILE A 415 2.23 44.82 -19.29
N SER A 416 1.88 45.94 -19.91
CA SER A 416 2.60 47.21 -19.82
C SER A 416 1.60 48.36 -19.66
N GLY A 417 1.85 49.25 -18.69
CA GLY A 417 0.97 50.41 -18.44
C GLY A 417 0.90 50.80 -16.97
N GLY A 418 1.82 51.65 -16.52
CA GLY A 418 1.83 52.18 -15.15
C GLY A 418 2.65 51.38 -14.14
N LEU A 419 3.31 50.30 -14.57
CA LEU A 419 4.30 49.58 -13.77
C LEU A 419 5.61 50.38 -13.67
N SER A 420 6.27 50.27 -12.52
CA SER A 420 7.63 50.70 -12.28
C SER A 420 8.36 49.55 -11.62
N HIS A 421 9.37 48.97 -12.28
CA HIS A 421 10.30 48.00 -11.70
C HIS A 421 9.63 46.83 -10.94
N PRO A 422 8.82 45.98 -11.60
CA PRO A 422 8.10 44.92 -10.91
C PRO A 422 9.05 43.83 -10.37
N TYR A 423 9.09 43.65 -9.05
CA TYR A 423 9.96 42.64 -8.42
C TYR A 423 9.33 41.25 -8.33
N THR A 424 8.02 41.18 -8.11
CA THR A 424 7.31 39.94 -7.81
C THR A 424 5.86 40.01 -8.28
N MET A 425 5.25 38.85 -8.49
CA MET A 425 3.86 38.75 -8.91
C MET A 425 3.21 37.50 -8.34
N PHE A 426 1.88 37.48 -8.35
CA PHE A 426 1.07 36.29 -8.12
C PHE A 426 -0.10 36.29 -9.09
N VAL A 427 -0.34 35.16 -9.75
CA VAL A 427 -1.50 35.01 -10.66
C VAL A 427 -2.53 34.14 -9.96
N THR A 428 -3.80 34.54 -10.00
CA THR A 428 -4.90 33.76 -9.40
C THR A 428 -5.57 32.85 -10.43
N VAL A 429 -6.39 31.89 -9.99
CA VAL A 429 -7.08 30.92 -10.86
C VAL A 429 -7.93 31.55 -11.95
N ASN A 430 -8.42 32.78 -11.72
CA ASN A 430 -9.20 33.53 -12.70
C ASN A 430 -8.33 34.26 -13.73
N GLY A 431 -7.00 34.08 -13.67
CA GLY A 431 -6.01 34.74 -14.53
C GLY A 431 -5.71 36.19 -14.14
N ASP A 432 -6.26 36.69 -13.03
CA ASP A 432 -5.93 38.03 -12.53
C ASP A 432 -4.48 38.03 -12.03
N VAL A 433 -3.69 38.98 -12.51
CA VAL A 433 -2.28 39.16 -12.17
C VAL A 433 -2.16 40.27 -11.13
N TYR A 434 -1.65 39.93 -9.96
CA TYR A 434 -1.27 40.86 -8.91
C TYR A 434 0.23 41.06 -8.97
N VAL A 435 0.67 42.31 -9.02
CA VAL A 435 2.08 42.62 -9.21
C VAL A 435 2.46 43.80 -8.36
N ASP A 436 3.67 43.74 -7.82
CA ASP A 436 4.31 44.87 -7.18
C ASP A 436 4.55 46.00 -8.21
N ASN A 437 4.18 47.22 -7.86
CA ASN A 437 4.42 48.40 -8.70
C ASN A 437 5.59 49.26 -8.17
N GLY A 438 6.63 48.59 -7.66
CA GLY A 438 7.97 49.12 -7.37
C GLY A 438 8.09 50.30 -6.40
N ASP A 439 9.34 50.75 -6.24
CA ASP A 439 9.75 51.71 -5.20
C ASP A 439 9.14 53.11 -5.35
N SER A 440 8.78 53.50 -6.58
CA SER A 440 8.28 54.84 -6.89
C SER A 440 6.78 55.03 -6.63
N ASN A 441 5.97 53.96 -6.74
CA ASN A 441 4.52 54.02 -6.52
C ASN A 441 4.09 53.38 -5.18
N SER A 442 4.91 52.49 -4.60
CA SER A 442 4.64 51.85 -3.30
C SER A 442 3.22 51.26 -3.18
N GLN A 443 2.82 50.50 -4.20
CA GLN A 443 1.50 49.85 -4.25
C GLN A 443 1.56 48.49 -4.95
N VAL A 444 0.57 47.65 -4.67
CA VAL A 444 0.30 46.42 -5.41
C VAL A 444 -0.91 46.66 -6.32
N ASP A 445 -0.73 46.36 -7.58
CA ASP A 445 -1.72 46.58 -8.62
C ASP A 445 -2.26 45.26 -9.17
N LYS A 446 -3.53 45.27 -9.56
CA LYS A 446 -4.25 44.14 -10.15
C LYS A 446 -4.54 44.41 -11.62
N TRP A 447 -4.09 43.52 -12.50
CA TRP A 447 -4.52 43.44 -13.89
C TRP A 447 -5.48 42.27 -14.09
N ALA A 448 -6.74 42.60 -14.34
CA ALA A 448 -7.71 41.60 -14.77
C ALA A 448 -7.41 41.13 -16.20
N VAL A 449 -7.74 39.87 -16.52
CA VAL A 449 -7.49 39.25 -17.85
C VAL A 449 -7.97 40.13 -19.01
N ASN A 450 -9.13 40.79 -18.84
CA ASN A 450 -9.78 41.60 -19.88
C ASN A 450 -9.48 43.12 -19.78
N ARG A 451 -8.54 43.54 -18.93
CA ARG A 451 -8.18 44.95 -18.76
C ARG A 451 -6.76 45.22 -19.21
N THR A 452 -6.56 46.37 -19.84
CA THR A 452 -5.26 46.89 -20.28
C THR A 452 -4.61 47.83 -19.26
N VAL A 453 -5.34 48.22 -18.21
CA VAL A 453 -4.88 49.14 -17.15
C VAL A 453 -5.03 48.47 -15.80
N GLY A 454 -4.01 48.61 -14.95
CA GLY A 454 -3.99 48.09 -13.59
C GLY A 454 -4.80 48.95 -12.63
N VAL A 455 -5.29 48.33 -11.56
CA VAL A 455 -5.99 49.03 -10.48
C VAL A 455 -5.25 48.74 -9.18
N SER A 456 -4.94 49.79 -8.41
CA SER A 456 -4.35 49.65 -7.07
C SER A 456 -5.28 48.89 -6.15
N VAL A 457 -4.77 47.82 -5.57
CA VAL A 457 -5.49 46.96 -4.62
C VAL A 457 -4.87 46.98 -3.23
N MET A 458 -3.66 47.49 -3.06
CA MET A 458 -3.01 47.60 -1.75
C MET A 458 -1.97 48.71 -1.79
N ILE A 459 -2.03 49.65 -0.85
CA ILE A 459 -1.01 50.70 -0.69
C ILE A 459 -0.03 50.24 0.39
N VAL A 460 1.26 50.15 0.05
CA VAL A 460 2.31 49.63 0.94
C VAL A 460 3.32 50.73 1.29
N LYS A 461 4.19 50.50 2.28
CA LYS A 461 5.22 51.49 2.66
C LYS A 461 6.46 51.44 1.75
N ALA A 462 6.69 50.30 1.10
CA ALA A 462 7.79 50.03 0.18
C ALA A 462 7.39 48.89 -0.77
N ALA A 463 8.18 48.70 -1.84
CA ALA A 463 8.00 47.61 -2.78
C ALA A 463 7.94 46.23 -2.11
N CYS A 464 7.10 45.36 -2.64
CA CYS A 464 6.94 43.98 -2.21
C CYS A 464 7.99 43.10 -2.90
N TRP A 465 8.82 42.41 -2.11
CA TRP A 465 9.83 41.47 -2.65
C TRP A 465 9.29 40.05 -2.80
N GLY A 466 8.15 39.75 -2.20
CA GLY A 466 7.36 38.54 -2.38
C GLY A 466 5.88 38.88 -2.26
N LEU A 467 5.08 38.36 -3.18
CA LEU A 467 3.63 38.44 -3.17
C LEU A 467 3.04 37.03 -3.17
N PHE A 468 1.98 36.84 -2.39
CA PHE A 468 1.22 35.59 -2.36
C PHE A 468 -0.25 35.89 -2.10
N VAL A 469 -1.16 35.20 -2.78
CA VAL A 469 -2.61 35.27 -2.49
C VAL A 469 -3.06 33.92 -1.98
N ASP A 470 -3.60 33.88 -0.76
CA ASP A 470 -4.07 32.64 -0.13
C ASP A 470 -5.42 32.17 -0.69
N ILE A 471 -5.84 30.98 -0.25
CA ILE A 471 -7.11 30.36 -0.64
C ILE A 471 -8.35 31.15 -0.19
N TYR A 472 -8.21 32.10 0.74
CA TYR A 472 -9.29 32.96 1.25
C TYR A 472 -9.25 34.39 0.69
N ASN A 473 -8.51 34.61 -0.40
CA ASN A 473 -8.39 35.91 -1.05
C ASN A 473 -7.69 36.98 -0.20
N ASN A 474 -6.77 36.59 0.67
CA ASN A 474 -5.88 37.55 1.34
C ASN A 474 -4.57 37.65 0.56
N ILE A 475 -4.18 38.88 0.23
CA ILE A 475 -2.90 39.18 -0.41
C ILE A 475 -1.86 39.51 0.66
N TYR A 476 -0.71 38.86 0.56
CA TYR A 476 0.44 39.03 1.43
C TYR A 476 1.56 39.71 0.65
N CYS A 477 2.26 40.64 1.30
CA CYS A 477 3.39 41.37 0.74
C CYS A 477 4.52 41.43 1.77
N SER A 478 5.71 40.98 1.39
CA SER A 478 6.92 41.17 2.18
C SER A 478 7.58 42.51 1.87
N GLN A 479 7.60 43.39 2.87
CA GLN A 479 8.20 44.72 2.77
C GLN A 479 9.66 44.65 3.21
N TYR A 480 10.55 44.43 2.24
CA TYR A 480 11.98 44.26 2.46
C TYR A 480 12.60 45.35 3.35
N ALA A 481 12.34 46.62 3.04
CA ALA A 481 12.92 47.78 3.73
C ALA A 481 12.36 48.02 5.15
N TYR A 482 11.21 47.41 5.47
CA TYR A 482 10.50 47.58 6.74
C TYR A 482 10.46 46.26 7.53
N HIS A 483 11.21 45.23 7.14
CA HIS A 483 11.41 44.03 7.96
C HIS A 483 10.13 43.33 8.44
N GLN A 484 9.08 43.33 7.60
CA GLN A 484 7.78 42.76 7.93
C GLN A 484 7.07 42.17 6.71
N VAL A 485 6.07 41.33 6.97
CA VAL A 485 5.09 40.86 5.98
C VAL A 485 3.73 41.39 6.38
N VAL A 486 3.04 42.03 5.45
CA VAL A 486 1.73 42.64 5.65
C VAL A 486 0.68 41.88 4.84
N THR A 487 -0.56 41.83 5.33
CA THR A 487 -1.67 41.15 4.67
C THR A 487 -2.93 42.00 4.61
N LYS A 488 -3.69 41.85 3.52
CA LYS A 488 -4.97 42.50 3.28
C LYS A 488 -5.95 41.52 2.65
N SER A 489 -7.21 41.52 3.09
CA SER A 489 -8.26 40.82 2.35
C SER A 489 -8.63 41.56 1.06
N LEU A 490 -8.54 40.89 -0.09
CA LEU A 490 -8.94 41.41 -1.40
C LEU A 490 -10.46 41.59 -1.52
N ASN A 491 -11.23 40.98 -0.63
CA ASN A 491 -12.68 41.19 -0.54
C ASN A 491 -13.03 42.56 0.10
N SER A 492 -12.06 43.23 0.72
CA SER A 492 -12.23 44.56 1.31
C SER A 492 -11.90 45.67 0.31
N SER A 493 -12.77 46.66 0.21
CA SER A 493 -12.52 47.89 -0.55
C SER A 493 -11.51 48.83 0.12
N SER A 494 -11.17 48.59 1.40
CA SER A 494 -10.20 49.39 2.14
C SER A 494 -8.77 49.04 1.74
N ASN A 495 -7.90 50.03 1.53
CA ASN A 495 -6.46 49.80 1.29
C ASN A 495 -5.65 49.53 2.57
N MET A 496 -6.32 49.48 3.72
CA MET A 496 -5.69 49.16 5.01
C MET A 496 -5.32 47.68 5.08
N TRP A 497 -4.06 47.43 5.44
CA TRP A 497 -3.50 46.12 5.73
C TRP A 497 -3.17 45.99 7.21
N ILE A 498 -2.91 44.76 7.66
CA ILE A 498 -2.39 44.44 8.99
C ILE A 498 -1.04 43.73 8.88
N VAL A 499 -0.27 43.68 9.97
CA VAL A 499 1.00 42.94 10.01
C VAL A 499 0.69 41.44 10.17
N ALA A 500 1.20 40.62 9.25
CA ALA A 500 1.14 39.17 9.30
C ALA A 500 2.36 38.56 10.01
N ALA A 501 3.55 39.14 9.80
CA ALA A 501 4.80 38.72 10.43
C ALA A 501 5.80 39.87 10.53
N GLY A 502 6.72 39.83 11.50
CA GLY A 502 7.69 40.90 11.76
C GLY A 502 7.14 42.05 12.61
N THR A 503 7.97 43.04 12.90
CA THR A 503 7.66 44.14 13.85
C THR A 503 8.02 45.53 13.34
N ASP A 504 8.20 45.69 12.03
CA ASP A 504 8.72 46.94 11.43
C ASP A 504 10.18 47.28 11.80
N CYS A 505 10.83 46.41 12.59
CA CYS A 505 12.19 46.55 13.10
C CYS A 505 13.04 45.33 12.73
N SER A 506 14.30 45.55 12.38
CA SER A 506 15.25 44.47 12.11
C SER A 506 15.58 43.71 13.39
N GLY A 507 15.55 42.38 13.34
CA GLY A 507 16.00 41.55 14.46
C GLY A 507 16.09 40.08 14.09
N SER A 508 16.63 39.28 15.01
CA SER A 508 16.86 37.83 14.83
C SER A 508 16.07 36.95 15.80
N ILE A 509 15.25 37.53 16.68
CA ILE A 509 14.36 36.80 17.59
C ILE A 509 13.09 36.30 16.85
N SER A 510 12.27 35.47 17.50
CA SER A 510 11.18 34.71 16.86
C SER A 510 10.04 35.55 16.26
N ASN A 511 9.88 36.81 16.65
CA ASN A 511 8.84 37.69 16.09
C ASN A 511 9.41 38.81 15.20
N THR A 512 10.73 38.84 15.00
CA THR A 512 11.42 39.85 14.16
C THR A 512 11.97 39.21 12.89
N LEU A 513 12.00 39.98 11.81
CA LEU A 513 12.59 39.59 10.53
C LEU A 513 13.73 40.56 10.19
N TYR A 514 14.58 40.21 9.24
CA TYR A 514 15.60 41.08 8.67
C TYR A 514 15.65 40.87 7.14
N TYR A 515 15.24 41.90 6.41
CA TYR A 515 15.11 41.88 4.95
C TYR A 515 14.30 40.71 4.38
N PRO A 516 13.02 40.52 4.75
CA PRO A 516 12.21 39.42 4.23
C PRO A 516 12.01 39.53 2.72
N ARG A 517 12.17 38.42 2.00
CA ARG A 517 11.99 38.33 0.53
C ARG A 517 10.81 37.42 0.18
N GLY A 518 11.04 36.28 -0.46
CA GLY A 518 10.00 35.36 -0.90
C GLY A 518 9.16 34.85 0.27
N ILE A 519 7.88 34.67 -0.02
CA ILE A 519 6.88 34.17 0.92
C ILE A 519 6.02 33.10 0.26
N TYR A 520 5.51 32.20 1.08
CA TYR A 520 4.55 31.18 0.66
C TYR A 520 3.53 30.97 1.78
N VAL A 521 2.26 30.85 1.44
CA VAL A 521 1.19 30.54 2.41
C VAL A 521 0.60 29.19 2.07
N ASP A 522 0.63 28.25 3.01
CA ASP A 522 0.06 26.92 2.81
C ASP A 522 -1.48 26.91 2.98
N THR A 523 -2.09 25.75 2.76
CA THR A 523 -3.55 25.58 2.87
C THR A 523 -4.09 25.72 4.29
N ASP A 524 -3.23 25.58 5.30
CA ASP A 524 -3.57 25.78 6.72
C ASP A 524 -3.36 27.26 7.15
N LEU A 525 -3.02 28.13 6.20
CA LEU A 525 -2.67 29.55 6.39
C LEU A 525 -1.41 29.78 7.22
N ASN A 526 -0.48 28.83 7.22
CA ASN A 526 0.84 29.06 7.77
C ASN A 526 1.69 29.82 6.75
N LEU A 527 2.39 30.85 7.22
CA LEU A 527 3.20 31.75 6.41
C LEU A 527 4.68 31.36 6.54
N TYR A 528 5.27 30.94 5.42
CA TYR A 528 6.70 30.72 5.28
C TYR A 528 7.35 31.99 4.73
N VAL A 529 8.39 32.48 5.42
CA VAL A 529 9.11 33.70 5.06
C VAL A 529 10.59 33.40 4.90
N ALA A 530 11.15 33.75 3.73
CA ALA A 530 12.58 33.81 3.54
C ALA A 530 13.15 35.05 4.27
N ASP A 531 13.66 34.83 5.48
CA ASP A 531 14.25 35.84 6.36
C ASP A 531 15.72 36.07 5.93
N CYS A 532 15.87 36.67 4.74
CA CYS A 532 17.11 36.71 3.96
C CYS A 532 18.31 37.24 4.77
N GLY A 533 18.14 38.33 5.51
CA GLY A 533 19.21 38.95 6.29
C GLY A 533 19.67 38.11 7.48
N ASN A 534 18.81 37.22 7.98
CA ASN A 534 19.12 36.28 9.06
C ASN A 534 19.49 34.87 8.56
N ASN A 535 19.63 34.66 7.24
CA ASN A 535 20.06 33.39 6.65
C ASN A 535 19.20 32.17 7.06
N ARG A 536 17.87 32.34 7.09
CA ARG A 536 16.93 31.30 7.55
C ARG A 536 15.55 31.39 6.88
N ILE A 537 14.78 30.31 6.98
CA ILE A 537 13.34 30.28 6.65
C ILE A 537 12.54 30.20 7.94
N GLN A 538 11.57 31.10 8.09
CA GLN A 538 10.70 31.20 9.26
C GLN A 538 9.28 30.76 8.92
N LEU A 539 8.69 29.93 9.77
CA LEU A 539 7.29 29.50 9.71
C LEU A 539 6.48 30.21 10.79
N PHE A 540 5.51 31.00 10.38
CA PHE A 540 4.50 31.60 11.27
C PHE A 540 3.23 30.78 11.14
N LEU A 541 2.84 30.07 12.20
CA LEU A 541 1.58 29.33 12.23
C LEU A 541 0.40 30.30 12.19
N SER A 542 -0.72 29.86 11.63
CA SER A 542 -1.93 30.69 11.51
C SER A 542 -2.31 31.36 12.85
N ASN A 543 -2.48 32.68 12.82
CA ASN A 543 -2.76 33.55 13.98
C ASN A 543 -1.66 33.62 15.07
N GLN A 544 -0.42 33.22 14.77
CA GLN A 544 0.72 33.35 15.67
C GLN A 544 1.74 34.39 15.17
N LEU A 545 2.22 35.24 16.08
CA LEU A 545 3.25 36.25 15.78
C LEU A 545 4.70 35.76 16.02
N ASN A 546 4.86 34.62 16.71
CA ASN A 546 6.15 33.99 16.89
C ASN A 546 6.34 32.92 15.83
N SER A 547 7.53 32.87 15.25
CA SER A 547 7.88 31.89 14.23
C SER A 547 8.70 30.73 14.77
N ILE A 548 8.70 29.66 13.98
CA ILE A 548 9.56 28.49 14.11
C ILE A 548 10.57 28.52 12.96
N THR A 549 11.86 28.45 13.28
CA THR A 549 12.90 28.36 12.25
C THR A 549 12.88 26.95 11.65
N VAL A 550 12.50 26.83 10.37
CA VAL A 550 12.35 25.52 9.68
C VAL A 550 13.55 25.14 8.80
N ALA A 551 14.39 26.10 8.42
CA ALA A 551 15.63 25.86 7.69
C ALA A 551 16.65 26.99 7.91
N GLY A 552 17.94 26.68 7.85
CA GLY A 552 19.01 27.68 7.98
C GLY A 552 19.39 27.99 9.43
N THR A 553 19.88 29.21 9.66
CA THR A 553 20.51 29.60 10.92
C THR A 553 19.52 29.53 12.10
N GLY A 554 19.82 28.68 13.09
CA GLY A 554 19.02 28.49 14.30
C GLY A 554 17.99 27.36 14.24
N ALA A 555 17.89 26.62 13.13
CA ALA A 555 17.09 25.39 13.07
C ALA A 555 17.91 24.17 13.55
N PRO A 556 17.33 23.26 14.36
CA PRO A 556 18.04 22.08 14.86
C PRO A 556 18.37 21.11 13.70
N SER A 557 19.67 20.96 13.40
CA SER A 557 20.22 20.01 12.41
C SER A 557 19.62 20.13 11.00
N THR A 558 19.78 21.29 10.35
CA THR A 558 19.30 21.53 8.96
C THR A 558 20.42 22.08 8.05
N ILE A 559 20.07 22.49 6.82
CA ILE A 559 20.96 23.03 5.78
C ILE A 559 21.44 24.44 6.11
N ASP A 560 22.72 24.74 5.84
CA ASP A 560 23.25 26.10 5.89
C ASP A 560 22.74 26.92 4.70
N LEU A 561 22.14 28.08 4.97
CA LEU A 561 21.66 29.01 3.94
C LEU A 561 22.45 30.32 4.02
N ILE A 562 22.60 31.02 2.90
CA ILE A 562 23.13 32.39 2.85
C ILE A 562 22.21 33.22 1.97
N GLY A 563 21.52 34.19 2.57
CA GLY A 563 20.58 35.06 1.88
C GLY A 563 19.50 34.30 1.08
N PRO A 564 18.72 33.40 1.70
CA PRO A 564 17.65 32.71 0.98
C PRO A 564 16.61 33.73 0.47
N SER A 565 16.15 33.56 -0.76
CA SER A 565 15.28 34.53 -1.45
C SER A 565 13.92 33.96 -1.82
N GLY A 566 13.86 32.78 -2.44
CA GLY A 566 12.63 32.11 -2.86
C GLY A 566 12.27 30.95 -1.95
N VAL A 567 10.96 30.74 -1.73
CA VAL A 567 10.42 29.64 -0.94
C VAL A 567 9.14 29.10 -1.57
N VAL A 568 9.07 27.79 -1.82
CA VAL A 568 7.92 27.10 -2.43
C VAL A 568 7.70 25.75 -1.75
N LEU A 569 6.45 25.32 -1.57
CA LEU A 569 6.10 23.97 -1.13
C LEU A 569 5.63 23.11 -2.30
N ASP A 570 5.95 21.82 -2.25
CA ASP A 570 5.34 20.80 -3.10
C ASP A 570 4.00 20.30 -2.53
N GLY A 571 3.29 19.44 -3.28
CA GLY A 571 1.99 18.91 -2.84
C GLY A 571 2.03 17.99 -1.62
N ASN A 572 3.22 17.61 -1.12
CA ASN A 572 3.44 16.84 0.10
C ASN A 572 3.90 17.72 1.28
N GLY A 573 4.02 19.04 1.07
CA GLY A 573 4.51 19.97 2.08
C GLY A 573 6.03 20.01 2.22
N TYR A 574 6.79 19.48 1.25
CA TYR A 574 8.25 19.64 1.22
C TYR A 574 8.66 21.01 0.69
N LEU A 575 9.54 21.67 1.44
CA LEU A 575 10.11 22.99 1.17
C LEU A 575 11.21 22.97 0.10
N PHE A 576 11.13 23.87 -0.86
CA PHE A 576 12.13 24.18 -1.87
C PHE A 576 12.57 25.63 -1.69
N ILE A 577 13.88 25.84 -1.60
CA ILE A 577 14.48 27.12 -1.23
C ILE A 577 15.51 27.51 -2.29
N THR A 578 15.43 28.77 -2.71
CA THR A 578 16.51 29.42 -3.48
C THR A 578 17.53 30.00 -2.51
N ASP A 579 18.69 29.36 -2.40
CA ASP A 579 19.81 29.74 -1.54
C ASP A 579 20.77 30.66 -2.32
N THR A 580 20.35 31.91 -2.50
CA THR A 580 20.94 32.87 -3.45
C THR A 580 22.42 33.12 -3.21
N GLY A 581 22.83 33.32 -1.95
CA GLY A 581 24.22 33.57 -1.60
C GLY A 581 25.14 32.39 -1.91
N ASN A 582 24.63 31.16 -1.76
CA ASN A 582 25.32 29.93 -2.14
C ASN A 582 25.09 29.52 -3.61
N GLN A 583 24.37 30.32 -4.39
CA GLN A 583 24.10 30.11 -5.82
C GLN A 583 23.48 28.73 -6.15
N ARG A 584 22.54 28.26 -5.33
CA ARG A 584 21.96 26.91 -5.48
C ARG A 584 20.47 26.86 -5.13
N ILE A 585 19.82 25.78 -5.54
CA ILE A 585 18.48 25.40 -5.07
C ILE A 585 18.61 24.21 -4.12
N VAL A 586 17.93 24.27 -2.99
CA VAL A 586 17.84 23.16 -2.03
C VAL A 586 16.38 22.74 -1.82
N GLY A 587 16.13 21.46 -1.57
CA GLY A 587 14.80 20.93 -1.29
C GLY A 587 14.81 19.99 -0.11
N SER A 588 13.74 20.01 0.68
CA SER A 588 13.52 19.09 1.79
C SER A 588 12.91 17.78 1.33
N GLY A 589 12.94 16.80 2.22
CA GLY A 589 12.31 15.49 2.08
C GLY A 589 12.22 14.83 3.46
N PRO A 590 11.81 13.56 3.55
CA PRO A 590 11.76 12.82 4.82
C PRO A 590 13.10 12.79 5.57
N ASN A 591 14.22 12.96 4.84
CA ASN A 591 15.58 12.81 5.35
C ASN A 591 16.30 14.17 5.55
N GLY A 592 15.55 15.28 5.56
CA GLY A 592 16.09 16.63 5.65
C GLY A 592 16.31 17.29 4.28
N PHE A 593 17.10 18.36 4.26
CA PHE A 593 17.38 19.16 3.06
C PHE A 593 18.53 18.59 2.22
N ARG A 594 18.39 18.65 0.90
CA ARG A 594 19.41 18.31 -0.10
C ARG A 594 19.59 19.41 -1.13
N CYS A 595 20.76 19.50 -1.74
CA CYS A 595 20.95 20.35 -2.91
C CYS A 595 20.39 19.70 -4.17
N LEU A 596 19.72 20.49 -5.01
CA LEU A 596 19.07 20.03 -6.24
C LEU A 596 19.76 20.56 -7.49
N VAL A 597 20.12 21.85 -7.49
CA VAL A 597 20.73 22.56 -8.64
C VAL A 597 21.81 23.51 -8.12
N GLY A 598 22.92 23.68 -8.84
CA GLY A 598 24.00 24.60 -8.46
C GLY A 598 24.89 24.12 -7.31
N CYS A 599 24.96 22.79 -7.08
CA CYS A 599 25.57 22.23 -5.88
C CYS A 599 27.09 22.43 -5.74
N SER A 600 27.77 22.86 -6.79
CA SER A 600 29.17 23.29 -6.72
C SER A 600 29.37 24.59 -5.95
N ARG A 601 28.30 25.38 -5.74
CA ARG A 601 28.33 26.73 -5.12
C ARG A 601 29.26 27.72 -5.85
N VAL A 602 29.49 27.47 -7.13
CA VAL A 602 30.33 28.31 -7.99
C VAL A 602 29.44 29.11 -8.93
N GLN A 603 29.60 30.43 -8.89
CA GLN A 603 28.90 31.35 -9.76
C GLN A 603 29.39 31.16 -11.18
N GLY A 604 28.46 31.12 -12.14
CA GLY A 604 28.82 31.00 -13.54
C GLY A 604 27.62 30.85 -14.44
N SER A 605 27.90 30.83 -15.74
CA SER A 605 26.90 30.80 -16.81
C SER A 605 26.74 29.43 -17.47
N ALA A 606 27.46 28.41 -17.01
CA ALA A 606 27.29 27.03 -17.47
C ALA A 606 25.84 26.55 -17.18
N SER A 607 25.38 25.53 -17.91
CA SER A 607 24.02 24.99 -17.77
C SER A 607 23.75 24.32 -16.41
N ASN A 608 24.78 23.96 -15.66
CA ASN A 608 24.69 23.42 -14.30
C ASN A 608 25.05 24.44 -13.20
N GLN A 609 25.31 25.70 -13.58
CA GLN A 609 25.65 26.80 -12.67
C GLN A 609 24.54 27.86 -12.67
N LEU A 610 24.46 28.57 -11.55
CA LEU A 610 23.54 29.69 -11.35
C LEU A 610 24.36 30.90 -10.90
N TYR A 611 23.88 32.11 -11.19
CA TYR A 611 24.43 33.34 -10.67
C TYR A 611 23.30 34.22 -10.13
N TYR A 612 23.26 34.30 -8.79
CA TYR A 612 22.29 35.07 -8.04
C TYR A 612 20.83 34.65 -8.33
N PRO A 613 20.47 33.36 -8.19
CA PRO A 613 19.12 32.91 -8.45
C PRO A 613 18.15 33.51 -7.43
N MET A 614 16.96 33.95 -7.87
CA MET A 614 16.02 34.70 -7.01
C MET A 614 14.74 33.95 -6.68
N THR A 615 14.20 33.15 -7.61
CA THR A 615 13.00 32.36 -7.34
C THR A 615 12.95 31.08 -8.19
N LEU A 616 12.02 30.19 -7.84
CA LEU A 616 11.74 28.96 -8.57
C LEU A 616 10.23 28.71 -8.66
N SER A 617 9.80 27.96 -9.67
CA SER A 617 8.42 27.47 -9.81
C SER A 617 8.39 26.13 -10.54
N PHE A 618 7.29 25.38 -10.40
CA PHE A 618 7.11 24.08 -11.07
C PHE A 618 6.04 24.14 -12.17
N ASP A 619 6.20 23.32 -13.20
CA ASP A 619 5.10 22.96 -14.11
C ASP A 619 4.29 21.76 -13.58
N SER A 620 3.19 21.44 -14.26
CA SER A 620 2.31 20.29 -13.95
C SER A 620 3.02 18.93 -14.03
N HIS A 621 4.16 18.85 -14.72
CA HIS A 621 4.98 17.64 -14.84
C HIS A 621 6.04 17.55 -13.73
N GLY A 622 6.21 18.59 -12.93
CA GLY A 622 7.19 18.70 -11.87
C GLY A 622 8.60 19.10 -12.34
N ASN A 623 8.75 19.64 -13.54
CA ASN A 623 10.00 20.28 -13.96
C ASN A 623 10.18 21.61 -13.24
N MET A 624 11.43 21.97 -12.94
CA MET A 624 11.75 23.16 -12.16
C MET A 624 12.21 24.30 -13.09
N PHE A 625 11.63 25.47 -12.90
CA PHE A 625 12.01 26.70 -13.59
C PHE A 625 12.66 27.63 -12.58
N ILE A 626 13.85 28.13 -12.89
CA ILE A 626 14.66 28.95 -11.99
C ILE A 626 15.02 30.24 -12.71
N THR A 627 14.89 31.37 -12.01
CA THR A 627 15.43 32.65 -12.47
C THR A 627 16.91 32.70 -12.14
N ASP A 628 17.73 32.95 -13.16
CA ASP A 628 19.18 33.03 -13.05
C ASP A 628 19.59 34.47 -13.37
N ASP A 629 19.31 35.34 -12.41
CA ASP A 629 19.07 36.76 -12.64
C ASP A 629 20.28 37.51 -13.18
N PHE A 630 21.49 37.20 -12.69
CA PHE A 630 22.70 37.89 -13.12
C PHE A 630 23.32 37.27 -14.38
N ASN A 631 22.81 36.09 -14.79
CA ASN A 631 22.99 35.56 -16.14
C ASN A 631 21.86 35.99 -17.08
N TYR A 632 20.89 36.79 -16.60
CA TYR A 632 19.76 37.32 -17.36
C TYR A 632 18.98 36.25 -18.14
N ARG A 633 18.71 35.12 -17.48
CA ARG A 633 18.04 33.99 -18.12
C ARG A 633 17.08 33.26 -17.17
N ILE A 634 16.20 32.47 -17.76
CA ILE A 634 15.37 31.48 -17.04
C ILE A 634 15.76 30.09 -17.53
N GLN A 635 16.08 29.21 -16.58
CA GLN A 635 16.47 27.84 -16.87
C GLN A 635 15.40 26.85 -16.43
N LYS A 636 15.14 25.83 -17.28
CA LYS A 636 14.29 24.68 -16.98
C LYS A 636 15.15 23.45 -16.72
N PHE A 637 14.92 22.80 -15.58
CA PHE A 637 15.51 21.53 -15.19
C PHE A 637 14.43 20.45 -15.23
N PHE A 638 14.70 19.37 -15.96
CA PHE A 638 13.71 18.32 -16.17
C PHE A 638 13.67 17.36 -15.00
N LYS A 639 12.47 17.00 -14.52
CA LYS A 639 12.31 15.95 -13.52
C LYS A 639 12.76 14.62 -14.14
N THR A 640 13.73 13.95 -13.54
CA THR A 640 14.20 12.64 -14.02
C THR A 640 13.28 11.54 -13.52
N SER A 641 12.62 10.84 -14.43
CA SER A 641 11.88 9.61 -14.14
C SER A 641 12.88 8.47 -13.94
N ASN A 642 13.46 8.36 -12.75
CA ASN A 642 14.25 7.17 -12.44
C ASN A 642 13.29 6.00 -12.24
N ILE A 643 13.20 5.14 -13.26
CA ILE A 643 12.89 3.73 -13.06
C ILE A 643 13.97 3.21 -12.12
N TYR A 644 13.59 2.87 -10.88
CA TYR A 644 14.52 2.28 -9.93
C TYR A 644 14.94 0.90 -10.44
N SER A 645 16.16 0.77 -10.95
CA SER A 645 16.84 -0.52 -11.03
C SER A 645 17.55 -0.74 -9.70
N THR A 646 17.20 -1.83 -9.01
CA THR A 646 17.84 -2.24 -7.75
C THR A 646 19.35 -2.42 -7.95
N THR A 647 20.17 -1.88 -7.04
CA THR A 647 21.64 -1.88 -7.17
C THR A 647 22.31 -3.23 -6.87
N ILE A 648 21.53 -4.19 -6.36
CA ILE A 648 21.98 -5.49 -5.85
C ILE A 648 20.94 -6.57 -6.18
N ASN A 649 21.39 -7.82 -6.31
CA ASN A 649 20.47 -8.96 -6.38
C ASN A 649 19.79 -9.16 -5.02
N GLN A 650 18.47 -8.98 -4.98
CA GLN A 650 17.62 -9.29 -3.82
C GLN A 650 16.48 -10.23 -4.22
N PRO A 651 16.79 -11.50 -4.55
CA PRO A 651 15.75 -12.49 -4.84
C PRO A 651 14.81 -12.63 -3.64
N SER A 652 13.51 -12.79 -3.88
CA SER A 652 12.55 -13.11 -2.82
C SER A 652 12.50 -14.62 -2.57
N PHE A 653 12.68 -15.04 -1.33
CA PHE A 653 12.67 -16.46 -0.98
C PHE A 653 11.38 -16.87 -0.27
N CYS A 654 10.82 -18.00 -0.69
CA CYS A 654 9.73 -18.66 0.02
C CYS A 654 10.22 -19.15 1.40
N PRO A 655 9.36 -19.31 2.41
CA PRO A 655 9.78 -19.80 3.73
C PRO A 655 10.41 -21.22 3.68
N SER A 656 10.02 -21.99 2.67
CA SER A 656 10.46 -23.35 2.33
C SER A 656 11.73 -23.43 1.49
N THR A 657 12.35 -22.31 1.10
CA THR A 657 13.52 -22.32 0.21
C THR A 657 14.66 -23.15 0.77
N THR A 658 15.31 -23.95 -0.06
CA THR A 658 16.47 -24.79 0.32
C THR A 658 17.65 -24.57 -0.61
N TRP A 659 18.85 -24.75 -0.06
CA TRP A 659 20.12 -24.74 -0.78
C TRP A 659 20.81 -26.08 -0.58
N TYR A 660 21.66 -26.48 -1.52
CA TYR A 660 22.50 -27.66 -1.34
C TYR A 660 23.48 -27.42 -0.19
N THR A 661 23.63 -28.41 0.69
CA THR A 661 24.47 -28.29 1.89
C THR A 661 25.96 -28.23 1.59
N ASN A 662 26.38 -28.76 0.42
CA ASN A 662 27.78 -28.72 -0.02
C ASN A 662 27.98 -27.55 -0.99
N ALA A 663 28.89 -26.64 -0.65
CA ALA A 663 29.30 -25.57 -1.53
C ALA A 663 30.31 -26.02 -2.58
N ILE A 664 30.34 -25.27 -3.69
CA ILE A 664 31.41 -25.32 -4.69
C ILE A 664 32.39 -24.20 -4.37
N THR A 665 33.69 -24.51 -4.39
CA THR A 665 34.73 -23.48 -4.25
C THR A 665 34.79 -22.67 -5.54
N PHE A 666 34.26 -21.46 -5.50
CA PHE A 666 34.24 -20.56 -6.66
C PHE A 666 35.62 -19.96 -6.93
N ALA A 667 36.27 -19.46 -5.87
CA ALA A 667 37.64 -18.94 -5.93
C ALA A 667 38.41 -19.40 -4.70
N ASN A 668 39.72 -19.61 -4.85
CA ASN A 668 40.63 -20.11 -3.82
C ASN A 668 41.82 -19.16 -3.65
N SER A 669 42.79 -19.53 -2.81
CA SER A 669 43.93 -18.67 -2.49
C SER A 669 44.81 -18.31 -3.69
N SER A 670 44.81 -19.09 -4.78
CA SER A 670 45.60 -18.77 -5.98
C SER A 670 44.90 -17.80 -6.93
N THR A 671 43.58 -17.67 -6.82
CA THR A 671 42.74 -16.86 -7.73
C THR A 671 42.18 -15.61 -7.06
N ALA A 672 41.75 -15.71 -5.80
CA ALA A 672 41.26 -14.59 -4.99
C ALA A 672 42.29 -14.06 -3.97
N GLY A 673 43.43 -14.75 -3.79
CA GLY A 673 44.45 -14.45 -2.77
C GLY A 673 44.09 -14.93 -1.37
N THR A 674 44.95 -14.63 -0.39
CA THR A 674 44.66 -14.92 1.01
C THR A 674 43.88 -13.78 1.66
N LEU A 675 43.10 -14.10 2.70
CA LEU A 675 42.29 -13.15 3.47
C LEU A 675 41.25 -12.39 2.64
N VAL A 676 40.28 -13.13 2.09
CA VAL A 676 39.14 -12.58 1.35
C VAL A 676 38.11 -12.03 2.34
N PHE A 677 37.93 -10.71 2.43
CA PHE A 677 36.98 -10.08 3.37
C PHE A 677 35.66 -9.67 2.69
N GLY A 678 35.74 -8.92 1.61
CA GLY A 678 34.60 -8.35 0.89
C GLY A 678 34.31 -9.09 -0.42
N VAL A 679 33.05 -9.48 -0.61
CA VAL A 679 32.52 -10.05 -1.86
C VAL A 679 31.28 -9.26 -2.25
N PHE A 680 31.24 -8.80 -3.50
CA PHE A 680 30.07 -8.18 -4.11
C PHE A 680 29.66 -8.93 -5.38
N ILE A 681 28.36 -9.03 -5.63
CA ILE A 681 27.81 -9.61 -6.85
C ILE A 681 26.84 -8.60 -7.47
N SER A 682 27.12 -8.20 -8.71
CA SER A 682 26.26 -7.27 -9.44
C SER A 682 25.02 -7.96 -9.99
N ILE A 683 24.06 -7.16 -10.46
CA ILE A 683 22.83 -7.64 -11.12
C ILE A 683 23.09 -8.52 -12.35
N ASN A 684 24.26 -8.39 -12.97
CA ASN A 684 24.71 -9.21 -14.10
C ASN A 684 25.62 -10.36 -13.66
N ASN A 685 25.50 -10.79 -12.39
CA ASN A 685 26.28 -11.88 -11.79
C ASN A 685 27.80 -11.74 -11.88
N THR A 686 28.31 -10.52 -12.07
CA THR A 686 29.75 -10.25 -12.02
C THR A 686 30.19 -10.27 -10.55
N VAL A 687 31.20 -11.07 -10.24
CA VAL A 687 31.72 -11.26 -8.88
C VAL A 687 32.94 -10.37 -8.69
N TYR A 688 32.95 -9.61 -7.60
CA TYR A 688 34.04 -8.71 -7.22
C TYR A 688 34.53 -9.11 -5.83
N VAL A 689 35.84 -9.20 -5.66
CA VAL A 689 36.46 -9.65 -4.41
C VAL A 689 37.57 -8.67 -4.01
N ALA A 690 37.48 -8.15 -2.78
CA ALA A 690 38.55 -7.37 -2.18
C ALA A 690 39.63 -8.29 -1.59
N ASN A 691 40.87 -8.09 -2.04
CA ASN A 691 42.04 -8.85 -1.61
C ASN A 691 43.00 -7.96 -0.81
N GLN A 692 43.13 -8.25 0.48
CA GLN A 692 43.98 -7.49 1.41
C GLN A 692 45.48 -7.72 1.20
N GLN A 693 45.88 -8.91 0.74
CA GLN A 693 47.30 -9.24 0.58
C GLN A 693 47.91 -8.50 -0.59
N THR A 694 47.19 -8.42 -1.72
CA THR A 694 47.68 -7.77 -2.94
C THR A 694 47.23 -6.32 -3.06
N ASN A 695 46.38 -5.82 -2.15
CA ASN A 695 45.76 -4.50 -2.23
C ASN A 695 45.01 -4.28 -3.55
N THR A 696 44.23 -5.28 -3.98
CA THR A 696 43.50 -5.22 -5.25
C THR A 696 42.04 -5.63 -5.10
N VAL A 697 41.22 -5.24 -6.08
CA VAL A 697 39.91 -5.85 -6.32
C VAL A 697 40.00 -6.76 -7.53
N VAL A 698 39.65 -8.02 -7.35
CA VAL A 698 39.66 -9.05 -8.39
C VAL A 698 38.22 -9.25 -8.89
N VAL A 699 38.03 -9.33 -10.21
CA VAL A 699 36.72 -9.34 -10.86
C VAL A 699 36.58 -10.54 -11.80
N TRP A 700 35.44 -11.21 -11.74
CA TRP A 700 35.03 -12.30 -12.63
C TRP A 700 33.69 -11.97 -13.29
N PHE A 701 33.62 -12.03 -14.61
CA PHE A 701 32.37 -12.00 -15.36
C PHE A 701 31.60 -13.31 -15.20
N GLU A 702 30.30 -13.27 -15.47
CA GLU A 702 29.45 -14.44 -15.36
C GLU A 702 29.96 -15.58 -16.25
N GLY A 703 30.18 -16.76 -15.66
CA GLY A 703 30.69 -17.95 -16.35
C GLY A 703 32.21 -18.09 -16.40
N SER A 704 32.98 -17.06 -16.01
CA SER A 704 34.44 -17.13 -15.96
C SER A 704 34.95 -17.96 -14.77
N THR A 705 35.95 -18.82 -15.02
CA THR A 705 36.65 -19.59 -13.97
C THR A 705 37.97 -18.94 -13.53
N ASN A 706 38.50 -18.00 -14.30
CA ASN A 706 39.71 -17.23 -13.99
C ASN A 706 39.35 -15.74 -13.83
N PRO A 707 40.14 -14.96 -13.08
CA PRO A 707 39.94 -13.52 -12.97
C PRO A 707 39.99 -12.82 -14.34
N ASP A 708 38.97 -12.02 -14.65
CA ASP A 708 38.90 -11.22 -15.88
C ASP A 708 39.56 -9.85 -15.73
N LYS A 709 39.54 -9.29 -14.51
CA LYS A 709 40.12 -7.98 -14.23
C LYS A 709 40.69 -7.88 -12.82
N ILE A 710 41.79 -7.14 -12.69
CA ILE A 710 42.40 -6.79 -11.42
C ILE A 710 42.52 -5.27 -11.35
N LEU A 711 41.91 -4.67 -10.32
CA LEU A 711 41.98 -3.23 -10.03
C LEU A 711 42.96 -3.02 -8.90
N SER A 712 44.04 -2.30 -9.18
CA SER A 712 45.19 -2.15 -8.29
C SER A 712 45.55 -0.68 -8.06
N GLY A 713 44.55 0.21 -7.91
CA GLY A 713 44.79 1.64 -7.64
C GLY A 713 45.63 1.87 -6.37
N SER A 714 45.65 3.09 -5.83
CA SER A 714 46.36 3.36 -4.55
C SER A 714 45.62 2.81 -3.33
N LEU A 715 45.14 1.56 -3.40
CA LEU A 715 44.47 0.85 -2.33
C LEU A 715 45.47 0.37 -1.27
N SER A 716 45.02 0.36 -0.03
CA SER A 716 45.73 -0.20 1.12
C SER A 716 44.71 -1.04 1.91
N THR A 717 44.94 -2.34 2.03
CA THR A 717 44.15 -3.29 2.82
C THR A 717 42.63 -3.16 2.68
N PRO A 718 42.04 -3.39 1.48
CA PRO A 718 40.58 -3.27 1.28
C PRO A 718 39.81 -4.36 2.04
N PHE A 719 38.83 -3.97 2.86
CA PHE A 719 37.91 -4.81 3.63
C PHE A 719 36.59 -5.13 2.92
N ASP A 720 35.95 -4.15 2.28
CA ASP A 720 34.64 -4.31 1.67
C ASP A 720 34.47 -3.42 0.43
N LEU A 721 33.49 -3.75 -0.40
CA LEU A 721 33.24 -3.02 -1.63
C LEU A 721 31.76 -3.06 -2.06
N PHE A 722 31.38 -2.09 -2.89
CA PHE A 722 30.04 -2.02 -3.44
C PHE A 722 30.08 -1.53 -4.90
N VAL A 723 29.25 -2.11 -5.76
CA VAL A 723 29.16 -1.72 -7.17
C VAL A 723 27.76 -1.24 -7.50
N THR A 724 27.64 -0.07 -8.12
CA THR A 724 26.34 0.51 -8.54
C THR A 724 25.90 -0.05 -9.91
N PRO A 725 24.62 0.10 -10.32
CA PRO A 725 24.13 -0.32 -11.64
C PRO A 725 24.89 0.31 -12.81
N LEU A 726 25.45 1.50 -12.61
CA LEU A 726 26.25 2.21 -13.62
C LEU A 726 27.68 1.65 -13.74
N GLY A 727 28.04 0.65 -12.93
CA GLY A 727 29.36 0.01 -12.93
C GLY A 727 30.42 0.77 -12.14
N ASP A 728 30.04 1.81 -11.38
CA ASP A 728 30.96 2.47 -10.46
C ASP A 728 31.23 1.59 -9.24
N ILE A 729 32.52 1.38 -8.93
CA ILE A 729 32.99 0.47 -7.89
C ILE A 729 33.55 1.31 -6.74
N TYR A 730 32.95 1.18 -5.57
CA TYR A 730 33.36 1.85 -4.33
C TYR A 730 34.07 0.85 -3.43
N VAL A 731 35.28 1.18 -3.00
CA VAL A 731 36.15 0.28 -2.24
C VAL A 731 36.70 1.05 -1.05
N ASP A 732 36.74 0.44 0.12
CA ASP A 732 37.47 1.04 1.23
C ASP A 732 38.96 1.07 0.95
N ASN A 733 39.64 2.08 1.48
CA ASN A 733 41.07 2.24 1.32
C ASN A 733 41.80 2.18 2.68
N GLY A 734 41.39 1.23 3.53
CA GLY A 734 42.14 0.77 4.70
C GLY A 734 42.49 1.80 5.79
N LEU A 735 43.24 1.32 6.79
CA LEU A 735 43.65 2.10 7.98
C LEU A 735 44.59 3.27 7.63
N SER A 736 45.49 3.06 6.67
CA SER A 736 46.54 4.05 6.34
C SER A 736 45.98 5.30 5.64
N ASN A 737 44.93 5.14 4.81
CA ASN A 737 44.36 6.25 4.04
C ASN A 737 43.01 6.74 4.59
N SER A 738 42.30 5.97 5.42
CA SER A 738 41.08 6.36 6.13
C SER A 738 40.03 7.04 5.23
N ARG A 739 39.73 6.40 4.08
CA ARG A 739 38.81 6.93 3.07
C ARG A 739 38.17 5.81 2.23
N VAL A 740 37.15 6.17 1.46
CA VAL A 740 36.55 5.33 0.41
C VAL A 740 36.93 5.89 -0.96
N ASP A 741 37.40 5.01 -1.84
CA ASP A 741 37.83 5.32 -3.20
C ASP A 741 36.82 4.79 -4.22
N LYS A 742 36.63 5.53 -5.32
CA LYS A 742 35.79 5.17 -6.46
C LYS A 742 36.67 4.78 -7.65
N PHE A 743 36.38 3.65 -8.28
CA PHE A 743 36.86 3.29 -9.60
C PHE A 743 35.71 3.37 -10.60
N SER A 744 35.98 3.93 -11.77
CA SER A 744 35.12 3.71 -12.94
C SER A 744 35.45 2.34 -13.53
N PHE A 745 34.42 1.62 -14.01
CA PHE A 745 34.57 0.25 -14.50
C PHE A 745 35.74 0.06 -15.49
N ASN A 746 36.07 1.05 -16.33
CA ASN A 746 37.13 0.99 -17.33
C ASN A 746 38.50 1.53 -16.88
N SER A 747 38.64 2.02 -15.64
CA SER A 747 39.85 2.66 -15.14
C SER A 747 40.46 1.89 -13.98
N SER A 748 41.79 1.74 -13.98
CA SER A 748 42.54 1.25 -12.81
C SER A 748 42.96 2.37 -11.85
N ILE A 749 42.60 3.62 -12.17
CA ILE A 749 42.86 4.79 -11.32
C ILE A 749 41.63 5.01 -10.44
N SER A 750 41.85 5.13 -9.13
CA SER A 750 40.83 5.51 -8.16
C SER A 750 40.84 7.00 -7.84
N SER A 751 39.69 7.54 -7.45
CA SER A 751 39.56 8.86 -6.83
C SER A 751 38.90 8.76 -5.45
N SER A 752 39.36 9.57 -4.49
CA SER A 752 38.74 9.65 -3.17
C SER A 752 37.36 10.26 -3.28
N VAL A 753 36.36 9.63 -2.66
CA VAL A 753 34.97 10.11 -2.66
C VAL A 753 34.41 10.37 -1.27
N MET A 754 35.01 9.83 -0.21
CA MET A 754 34.57 10.04 1.17
C MET A 754 35.75 9.87 2.13
N SER A 755 35.99 10.85 3.01
CA SER A 755 36.89 10.68 4.15
C SER A 755 36.16 10.02 5.32
N VAL A 756 36.83 9.06 5.97
CA VAL A 756 36.28 8.27 7.07
C VAL A 756 37.14 8.50 8.32
N PRO A 757 36.57 8.58 9.53
CA PRO A 757 37.36 8.83 10.75
C PRO A 757 38.40 7.75 11.08
N ASN A 758 38.20 6.53 10.56
CA ASN A 758 39.08 5.38 10.73
C ASN A 758 38.82 4.37 9.58
N LEU A 759 39.05 3.08 9.81
CA LEU A 759 38.79 2.00 8.89
C LEU A 759 37.29 1.83 8.58
N CYS A 760 36.98 1.76 7.29
CA CYS A 760 35.68 1.40 6.77
C CYS A 760 35.57 -0.12 6.61
N THR A 761 34.83 -0.81 7.48
CA THR A 761 34.75 -2.28 7.46
C THR A 761 33.53 -2.85 6.74
N GLY A 762 32.60 -1.99 6.35
CA GLY A 762 31.39 -2.34 5.62
C GLY A 762 30.94 -1.16 4.78
N ILE A 763 30.65 -1.43 3.51
CA ILE A 763 30.25 -0.41 2.53
C ILE A 763 28.90 -0.77 1.92
N PHE A 764 28.05 0.25 1.79
CA PHE A 764 26.80 0.14 1.04
C PHE A 764 26.49 1.44 0.31
N VAL A 765 25.98 1.36 -0.92
CA VAL A 765 25.43 2.52 -1.64
C VAL A 765 23.95 2.29 -1.90
N ASP A 766 23.11 3.14 -1.32
CA ASP A 766 21.66 3.03 -1.51
C ASP A 766 21.19 3.58 -2.88
N ILE A 767 19.91 3.36 -3.18
CA ILE A 767 19.28 3.80 -4.43
C ILE A 767 19.22 5.33 -4.60
N SER A 768 19.54 6.11 -3.56
CA SER A 768 19.63 7.58 -3.61
C SER A 768 21.05 8.09 -3.90
N ASN A 769 21.99 7.19 -4.21
CA ASN A 769 23.42 7.45 -4.31
C ASN A 769 24.02 7.98 -2.99
N THR A 770 23.52 7.48 -1.85
CA THR A 770 24.16 7.73 -0.55
C THR A 770 25.08 6.56 -0.22
N LEU A 771 26.36 6.86 -0.02
CA LEU A 771 27.39 5.93 0.43
C LEU A 771 27.38 5.87 1.95
N TYR A 772 27.36 4.66 2.51
CA TYR A 772 27.45 4.36 3.93
C TYR A 772 28.73 3.59 4.21
N CYS A 773 29.30 3.86 5.38
CA CYS A 773 30.55 3.27 5.82
C CYS A 773 30.50 2.99 7.32
N SER A 774 30.75 1.75 7.74
CA SER A 774 30.96 1.42 9.16
C SER A 774 32.38 1.78 9.59
N ALA A 775 32.50 2.80 10.45
CA ALA A 775 33.78 3.21 11.01
C ALA A 775 34.07 2.37 12.27
N PHE A 776 34.79 1.26 12.07
CA PHE A 776 34.98 0.19 13.05
C PHE A 776 35.46 0.67 14.42
N ALA A 777 36.61 1.35 14.46
CA ALA A 777 37.24 1.80 15.71
C ALA A 777 36.57 3.05 16.29
N SER A 778 35.76 3.75 15.48
CA SER A 778 35.00 4.93 15.91
C SER A 778 33.61 4.58 16.40
N HIS A 779 33.22 3.30 16.46
CA HIS A 779 31.95 2.87 17.04
C HIS A 779 30.71 3.52 16.41
N GLN A 780 30.77 3.80 15.10
CA GLN A 780 29.73 4.53 14.38
C GLN A 780 29.66 4.14 12.91
N VAL A 781 28.56 4.48 12.26
CA VAL A 781 28.35 4.43 10.81
C VAL A 781 28.23 5.85 10.31
N VAL A 782 28.97 6.18 9.27
CA VAL A 782 28.95 7.48 8.60
C VAL A 782 28.37 7.34 7.20
N LYS A 783 27.75 8.41 6.68
CA LYS A 783 27.20 8.48 5.33
C LYS A 783 27.63 9.74 4.60
N LYS A 784 27.62 9.67 3.28
CA LYS A 784 27.88 10.79 2.37
C LYS A 784 27.07 10.62 1.10
N TRP A 785 26.50 11.72 0.61
CA TRP A 785 25.89 11.73 -0.71
C TRP A 785 26.95 11.79 -1.81
N LEU A 786 26.89 10.88 -2.77
CA LEU A 786 27.94 10.73 -3.78
C LEU A 786 27.94 11.83 -4.84
N ASN A 787 26.83 12.55 -5.01
CA ASN A 787 26.75 13.69 -5.92
C ASN A 787 27.29 15.00 -5.30
N ASP A 788 27.65 14.99 -4.01
CA ASP A 788 28.38 16.09 -3.39
C ASP A 788 29.88 15.97 -3.69
N ASN A 789 30.50 17.09 -4.09
CA ASN A 789 31.93 17.20 -4.36
C ASN A 789 32.77 17.37 -3.08
N VAL A 790 32.14 17.58 -1.91
CA VAL A 790 32.84 17.69 -0.62
C VAL A 790 33.16 16.29 -0.09
N LEU A 791 34.34 16.04 0.49
CA LEU A 791 34.73 14.70 1.01
C LEU A 791 34.18 14.36 2.41
N THR A 792 33.53 15.31 3.08
CA THR A 792 33.11 15.15 4.48
C THR A 792 31.92 14.19 4.60
N SER A 793 31.95 13.35 5.63
CA SER A 793 30.88 12.40 5.97
C SER A 793 30.14 12.85 7.24
N THR A 794 28.92 12.33 7.42
CA THR A 794 28.04 12.64 8.56
C THR A 794 27.67 11.36 9.30
N ILE A 795 27.56 11.40 10.62
CA ILE A 795 27.19 10.23 11.43
C ILE A 795 25.70 9.90 11.22
N VAL A 796 25.39 8.61 11.03
CA VAL A 796 24.02 8.12 10.84
C VAL A 796 23.61 7.04 11.85
N ALA A 797 24.57 6.32 12.45
CA ALA A 797 24.29 5.37 13.54
C ALA A 797 25.50 5.24 14.46
N GLY A 798 25.27 4.97 15.76
CA GLY A 798 26.33 4.97 16.77
C GLY A 798 26.85 6.39 17.06
N ASN A 799 26.74 6.84 18.29
CA ASN A 799 27.14 8.20 18.69
C ASN A 799 28.66 8.40 18.87
N GLY A 800 29.48 7.53 18.26
CA GLY A 800 30.93 7.56 18.40
C GLY A 800 31.46 6.98 19.72
N THR A 801 30.59 6.54 20.64
CA THR A 801 30.96 6.00 21.95
C THR A 801 30.73 4.49 21.99
N ASN A 802 31.70 3.75 22.52
CA ASN A 802 31.58 2.31 22.75
C ASN A 802 30.52 2.02 23.83
N GLY A 803 29.51 1.23 23.51
CA GLY A 803 28.50 0.79 24.47
C GLY A 803 27.38 -0.04 23.83
N SER A 804 26.48 -0.53 24.69
CA SER A 804 25.41 -1.48 24.32
C SER A 804 24.00 -0.89 24.31
N THR A 805 23.85 0.41 24.60
CA THR A 805 22.56 1.10 24.53
C THR A 805 22.05 1.18 23.08
N ALA A 806 20.79 1.55 22.89
CA ALA A 806 20.18 1.64 21.55
C ALA A 806 20.83 2.72 20.65
N THR A 807 21.50 3.73 21.22
CA THR A 807 22.19 4.78 20.44
C THR A 807 23.70 4.54 20.28
N MET A 808 24.22 3.45 20.85
CA MET A 808 25.64 3.10 20.86
C MET A 808 25.88 1.83 20.06
N LEU A 809 27.08 1.73 19.49
CA LEU A 809 27.58 0.56 18.78
C LEU A 809 28.94 0.17 19.38
N THR A 810 29.33 -1.08 19.22
CA THR A 810 30.65 -1.59 19.59
C THR A 810 31.20 -2.39 18.41
N TYR A 811 32.30 -1.90 17.83
CA TYR A 811 32.96 -2.46 16.65
C TYR A 811 31.99 -2.85 15.51
N PRO A 812 31.21 -1.90 14.93
CA PRO A 812 30.27 -2.24 13.86
C PRO A 812 31.00 -2.67 12.59
N ILE A 813 30.54 -3.75 11.93
CA ILE A 813 31.17 -4.30 10.72
C ILE A 813 30.25 -4.19 9.49
N GLY A 814 29.34 -5.14 9.28
CA GLY A 814 28.49 -5.14 8.09
C GLY A 814 27.39 -4.09 8.16
N VAL A 815 27.10 -3.46 7.03
CA VAL A 815 25.98 -2.54 6.86
C VAL A 815 25.15 -2.91 5.65
N PHE A 816 23.85 -2.68 5.74
CA PHE A 816 22.91 -2.84 4.64
C PHE A 816 21.82 -1.77 4.77
N VAL A 817 21.34 -1.22 3.65
CA VAL A 817 20.23 -0.26 3.65
C VAL A 817 19.10 -0.79 2.77
N ASP A 818 17.90 -0.94 3.34
CA ASP A 818 16.74 -1.42 2.57
C ASP A 818 16.12 -0.33 1.69
N ALA A 819 15.15 -0.70 0.85
CA ALA A 819 14.44 0.23 -0.03
C ALA A 819 13.62 1.30 0.73
N LYS A 820 13.40 1.11 2.03
CA LYS A 820 12.77 2.09 2.94
C LYS A 820 13.81 2.95 3.67
N PHE A 821 15.09 2.80 3.35
CA PHE A 821 16.23 3.52 3.91
C PHE A 821 16.48 3.24 5.40
N ASN A 822 16.00 2.09 5.90
CA ASN A 822 16.41 1.62 7.21
C ASN A 822 17.84 1.07 7.11
N LEU A 823 18.70 1.50 8.03
CA LEU A 823 20.09 1.07 8.11
C LEU A 823 20.22 -0.11 9.07
N TYR A 824 20.60 -1.27 8.55
CA TYR A 824 20.91 -2.47 9.32
C TYR A 824 22.41 -2.53 9.56
N VAL A 825 22.80 -2.69 10.82
CA VAL A 825 24.19 -2.68 11.27
C VAL A 825 24.48 -3.95 12.06
N ALA A 826 25.55 -4.65 11.70
CA ALA A 826 26.11 -5.71 12.51
C ALA A 826 26.90 -5.04 13.64
N ASP A 827 26.27 -4.95 14.81
CA ASP A 827 26.89 -4.43 16.03
C ASP A 827 27.73 -5.55 16.66
N SER A 828 28.83 -5.87 15.97
CA SER A 828 29.56 -7.13 16.14
C SER A 828 30.08 -7.31 17.56
N GLY A 829 30.59 -6.27 18.21
CA GLY A 829 31.09 -6.33 19.57
C GLY A 829 29.98 -6.55 20.62
N ASN A 830 28.74 -6.20 20.30
CA ASN A 830 27.56 -6.45 21.14
C ASN A 830 26.80 -7.73 20.75
N ASN A 831 27.31 -8.53 19.80
CA ASN A 831 26.70 -9.79 19.37
C ASN A 831 25.23 -9.63 18.93
N ARG A 832 24.90 -8.54 18.21
CA ARG A 832 23.53 -8.24 17.78
C ARG A 832 23.46 -7.60 16.39
N ILE A 833 22.27 -7.62 15.81
CA ILE A 833 21.92 -6.83 14.63
C ILE A 833 21.01 -5.70 15.06
N GLN A 834 21.36 -4.45 14.72
CA GLN A 834 20.53 -3.29 14.97
C GLN A 834 20.02 -2.70 13.66
N MET A 835 18.77 -2.28 13.64
CA MET A 835 18.18 -1.49 12.57
C MET A 835 17.90 -0.08 13.08
N PHE A 836 18.39 0.91 12.34
CA PHE A 836 18.14 2.33 12.56
C PHE A 836 17.14 2.80 11.51
N PRO A 837 15.91 3.16 11.89
CA PRO A 837 14.96 3.76 10.97
C PRO A 837 15.49 5.05 10.38
N VAL A 838 15.05 5.39 9.17
CA VAL A 838 15.55 6.57 8.46
C VAL A 838 15.39 7.85 9.30
N GLY A 839 16.47 8.63 9.42
CA GLY A 839 16.49 9.87 10.21
C GLY A 839 16.57 9.69 11.73
N GLN A 840 16.56 8.46 12.26
CA GLN A 840 16.65 8.18 13.69
C GLN A 840 18.04 7.69 14.10
N LEU A 841 18.50 8.15 15.27
CA LEU A 841 19.77 7.73 15.87
C LEU A 841 19.62 6.61 16.92
N THR A 842 18.39 6.14 17.16
CA THR A 842 18.09 5.07 18.12
C THR A 842 17.85 3.77 17.36
N GLY A 843 18.66 2.76 17.64
CA GLY A 843 18.61 1.45 17.01
C GLY A 843 17.58 0.51 17.67
N ILE A 844 16.97 -0.31 16.85
CA ILE A 844 16.07 -1.40 17.23
C ILE A 844 16.84 -2.71 17.05
N SER A 845 16.99 -3.50 18.12
CA SER A 845 17.66 -4.80 18.05
C SER A 845 16.75 -5.84 17.38
N LEU A 846 17.22 -6.45 16.29
CA LEU A 846 16.45 -7.43 15.50
C LEU A 846 16.85 -8.89 15.79
N ALA A 847 18.09 -9.13 16.21
CA ALA A 847 18.60 -10.47 16.51
C ALA A 847 19.80 -10.40 17.48
N GLY A 848 20.02 -11.46 18.26
CA GLY A 848 21.19 -11.61 19.15
C GLY A 848 20.91 -11.38 20.63
N ALA A 849 21.96 -11.12 21.40
CA ALA A 849 21.98 -11.17 22.87
C ALA A 849 21.00 -10.21 23.60
N SER A 850 20.39 -9.26 22.87
CA SER A 850 19.47 -8.25 23.41
C SER A 850 17.99 -8.57 23.20
N VAL A 851 17.65 -9.67 22.51
CA VAL A 851 16.25 -10.00 22.11
C VAL A 851 15.87 -11.40 22.62
N PRO A 852 15.08 -11.52 23.70
CA PRO A 852 14.62 -12.79 24.23
C PRO A 852 13.83 -13.61 23.19
N GLY A 853 14.13 -14.91 23.07
CA GLY A 853 13.44 -15.82 22.14
C GLY A 853 13.95 -15.81 20.70
N THR A 854 15.09 -15.16 20.42
CA THR A 854 15.75 -15.15 19.08
C THR A 854 17.03 -16.00 19.04
N ILE A 855 17.74 -15.98 17.92
CA ILE A 855 19.00 -16.71 17.70
C ILE A 855 20.19 -16.05 18.45
N THR A 856 21.02 -16.86 19.11
CA THR A 856 22.29 -16.39 19.69
C THR A 856 23.33 -16.17 18.58
N LEU A 857 23.87 -14.96 18.49
CA LEU A 857 24.93 -14.58 17.55
C LEU A 857 26.27 -14.44 18.28
N ASN A 858 27.37 -14.59 17.56
CA ASN A 858 28.73 -14.38 18.05
C ASN A 858 29.56 -13.62 17.01
N GLN A 859 29.77 -12.34 17.29
CA GLN A 859 30.38 -11.35 16.40
C GLN A 859 29.86 -11.41 14.96
N PRO A 860 28.55 -11.14 14.73
CA PRO A 860 27.99 -11.15 13.38
C PRO A 860 28.76 -10.19 12.48
N ASN A 861 28.97 -10.54 11.22
CA ASN A 861 29.77 -9.75 10.27
C ASN A 861 28.92 -9.26 9.09
N GLY A 862 28.78 -10.09 8.04
CA GLY A 862 28.00 -9.74 6.87
C GLY A 862 26.49 -9.80 7.15
N ILE A 863 25.77 -8.81 6.62
CA ILE A 863 24.29 -8.76 6.60
C ILE A 863 23.85 -8.48 5.17
N THR A 864 22.79 -9.15 4.73
CA THR A 864 22.01 -8.78 3.54
C THR A 864 20.54 -9.11 3.78
N LEU A 865 19.64 -8.49 3.01
CA LEU A 865 18.22 -8.88 2.98
C LEU A 865 17.82 -9.44 1.63
N ASP A 866 16.87 -10.38 1.65
CA ASP A 866 16.18 -10.85 0.46
C ASP A 866 15.10 -9.85 0.00
N GLY A 867 14.43 -10.12 -1.13
CA GLY A 867 13.39 -9.24 -1.67
C GLY A 867 12.14 -9.13 -0.79
N ASN A 868 11.95 -10.04 0.18
CA ASN A 868 10.86 -9.99 1.15
C ASN A 868 11.23 -9.23 2.43
N GLY A 869 12.48 -8.80 2.58
CA GLY A 869 12.98 -8.13 3.78
C GLY A 869 13.39 -9.09 4.91
N TYR A 870 13.70 -10.35 4.61
CA TYR A 870 14.29 -11.28 5.58
C TYR A 870 15.81 -11.14 5.61
N LEU A 871 16.38 -11.06 6.83
CA LEU A 871 17.81 -10.98 7.10
C LEU A 871 18.54 -12.31 6.84
N PHE A 872 19.73 -12.20 6.24
CA PHE A 872 20.74 -13.25 6.16
C PHE A 872 22.04 -12.73 6.76
N ILE A 873 22.62 -13.50 7.68
CA ILE A 873 23.68 -13.06 8.58
C ILE A 873 24.83 -14.08 8.55
N ALA A 874 26.05 -13.58 8.40
CA ALA A 874 27.25 -14.36 8.70
C ALA A 874 27.54 -14.30 10.21
N ASP A 875 27.27 -15.41 10.90
CA ASP A 875 27.51 -15.57 12.32
C ASP A 875 28.96 -16.06 12.52
N CYS A 876 29.89 -15.11 12.40
CA CYS A 876 31.30 -15.35 12.12
C CYS A 876 31.95 -16.35 13.09
N PHE A 877 31.90 -16.07 14.40
CA PHE A 877 32.60 -16.90 15.39
C PHE A 877 31.86 -18.20 15.72
N ASN A 878 30.62 -18.35 15.26
CA ASN A 878 29.91 -19.63 15.26
C ASN A 878 30.08 -20.39 13.93
N HIS A 879 30.90 -19.88 13.01
CA HIS A 879 31.29 -20.52 11.75
C HIS A 879 30.13 -20.94 10.85
N ARG A 880 29.05 -20.14 10.82
CA ARG A 880 27.80 -20.49 10.13
C ARG A 880 27.14 -19.29 9.45
N ILE A 881 26.22 -19.58 8.54
CA ILE A 881 25.30 -18.60 7.95
C ILE A 881 23.89 -18.87 8.45
N ILE A 882 23.22 -17.81 8.91
CA ILE A 882 21.85 -17.83 9.42
C ILE A 882 20.95 -17.03 8.47
N GLY A 883 19.73 -17.53 8.24
CA GLY A 883 18.67 -16.78 7.55
C GLY A 883 17.43 -16.66 8.42
N SER A 884 16.76 -15.52 8.33
CA SER A 884 15.40 -15.35 8.89
C SER A 884 14.34 -15.69 7.84
N GLY A 885 13.12 -15.84 8.32
CA GLY A 885 11.91 -16.02 7.53
C GLY A 885 10.70 -15.66 8.40
N PRO A 886 9.46 -15.90 7.91
CA PRO A 886 8.26 -15.65 8.71
C PRO A 886 8.20 -16.53 9.96
N TYR A 887 9.02 -17.58 10.03
CA TYR A 887 9.06 -18.54 11.14
C TYR A 887 10.28 -18.34 12.07
N GLY A 888 10.95 -17.19 11.96
CA GLY A 888 12.15 -16.87 12.76
C GLY A 888 13.46 -17.24 12.05
N PHE A 889 14.54 -17.35 12.84
CA PHE A 889 15.88 -17.62 12.32
C PHE A 889 16.18 -19.13 12.26
N ARG A 890 16.82 -19.57 11.18
CA ARG A 890 17.36 -20.92 11.02
C ARG A 890 18.78 -20.89 10.51
N CYS A 891 19.55 -21.92 10.84
CA CYS A 891 20.85 -22.11 10.23
C CYS A 891 20.73 -22.66 8.81
N LEU A 892 21.47 -22.06 7.88
CA LEU A 892 21.51 -22.47 6.48
C LEU A 892 22.73 -23.34 6.18
N PHE A 893 23.92 -22.89 6.61
CA PHE A 893 25.21 -23.55 6.32
C PHE A 893 26.13 -23.50 7.54
N GLY A 894 27.03 -24.49 7.69
CA GLY A 894 27.97 -24.55 8.82
C GLY A 894 27.32 -24.88 10.17
N CYS A 895 26.15 -25.51 10.16
CA CYS A 895 25.28 -25.65 11.34
C CYS A 895 25.84 -26.54 12.46
N THR A 896 26.91 -27.29 12.23
CA THR A 896 27.62 -28.03 13.27
C THR A 896 28.43 -27.11 14.19
N THR A 897 28.56 -25.81 13.86
CA THR A 897 29.35 -24.79 14.59
C THR A 897 30.85 -25.07 14.72
N ILE A 898 31.32 -26.16 14.09
CA ILE A 898 32.73 -26.56 14.06
C ILE A 898 33.37 -25.91 12.84
N ALA A 899 34.46 -25.16 13.06
CA ALA A 899 35.30 -24.65 11.98
C ALA A 899 35.87 -25.80 11.14
N GLY A 900 35.87 -25.64 9.82
CA GLY A 900 36.51 -26.61 8.95
C GLY A 900 36.51 -26.20 7.48
N SER A 901 37.19 -27.01 6.66
CA SER A 901 37.42 -26.76 5.24
C SER A 901 36.61 -27.67 4.32
N ALA A 902 35.80 -28.59 4.88
CA ALA A 902 34.90 -29.42 4.08
C ALA A 902 33.88 -28.56 3.29
N PRO A 903 33.28 -29.09 2.20
CA PRO A 903 32.30 -28.34 1.40
C PRO A 903 31.07 -27.81 2.16
N SER A 904 30.69 -28.45 3.27
CA SER A 904 29.57 -28.05 4.13
C SER A 904 29.97 -27.22 5.35
N GLN A 905 31.27 -26.93 5.51
CA GLN A 905 31.85 -26.20 6.63
C GLN A 905 32.42 -24.86 6.20
N LEU A 906 32.48 -23.93 7.14
CA LEU A 906 33.05 -22.60 6.99
C LEU A 906 34.03 -22.35 8.14
N TYR A 907 34.95 -21.41 7.97
CA TYR A 907 35.85 -20.94 9.01
C TYR A 907 35.90 -19.40 9.03
N LEU A 908 35.23 -18.84 10.06
CA LEU A 908 35.05 -17.41 10.28
C LEU A 908 34.47 -16.69 9.05
N PRO A 909 33.26 -17.07 8.58
CA PRO A 909 32.65 -16.47 7.39
C PRO A 909 32.50 -14.95 7.53
N GLY A 910 32.79 -14.24 6.43
CA GLY A 910 32.74 -12.79 6.31
C GLY A 910 31.45 -12.29 5.65
N THR A 911 31.59 -11.60 4.53
CA THR A 911 30.46 -11.09 3.74
C THR A 911 29.70 -12.23 3.03
N LEU A 912 28.41 -11.99 2.76
CA LEU A 912 27.58 -12.85 1.93
C LEU A 912 26.73 -12.03 0.94
N ARG A 913 26.53 -12.55 -0.26
CA ARG A 913 25.73 -11.92 -1.34
C ARG A 913 25.00 -12.95 -2.20
N PHE A 914 23.88 -12.53 -2.78
CA PHE A 914 23.11 -13.33 -3.74
C PHE A 914 23.57 -13.06 -5.17
N ASP A 915 23.54 -14.08 -6.02
CA ASP A 915 23.44 -13.89 -7.47
C ASP A 915 21.96 -13.80 -7.91
N SER A 916 21.72 -13.44 -9.16
CA SER A 916 20.35 -13.26 -9.70
C SER A 916 19.54 -14.56 -9.73
N TYR A 917 20.20 -15.72 -9.63
CA TYR A 917 19.56 -17.03 -9.52
C TYR A 917 19.22 -17.42 -8.08
N GLY A 918 19.62 -16.64 -7.08
CA GLY A 918 19.40 -16.93 -5.66
C GLY A 918 20.44 -17.86 -5.03
N ASN A 919 21.58 -18.09 -5.66
CA ASN A 919 22.71 -18.76 -5.03
C ASN A 919 23.40 -17.82 -4.04
N ILE A 920 23.99 -18.38 -2.98
CA ILE A 920 24.65 -17.60 -1.93
C ILE A 920 26.17 -17.75 -2.07
N TYR A 921 26.88 -16.64 -2.19
CA TYR A 921 28.33 -16.59 -2.14
C TYR A 921 28.77 -16.10 -0.77
N VAL A 922 29.74 -16.81 -0.18
CA VAL A 922 30.26 -16.53 1.17
C VAL A 922 31.77 -16.40 1.12
N ALA A 923 32.29 -15.32 1.70
CA ALA A 923 33.72 -15.18 1.97
C ALA A 923 34.12 -16.10 3.14
N ASP A 924 34.78 -17.21 2.84
CA ASP A 924 35.24 -18.20 3.84
C ASP A 924 36.68 -17.85 4.26
N ARG A 925 36.79 -16.81 5.10
CA ARG A 925 37.97 -15.96 5.25
C ARG A 925 39.25 -16.72 5.63
N TYR A 926 39.17 -17.61 6.62
CA TYR A 926 40.34 -18.34 7.13
C TYR A 926 40.64 -19.63 6.36
N ASN A 927 39.72 -20.05 5.48
CA ASN A 927 40.00 -21.06 4.47
C ASN A 927 40.49 -20.45 3.13
N TYR A 928 40.65 -19.12 3.06
CA TYR A 928 41.15 -18.39 1.91
C TYR A 928 40.40 -18.69 0.60
N ARG A 929 39.07 -18.74 0.67
CA ARG A 929 38.22 -19.08 -0.48
C ARG A 929 36.90 -18.34 -0.48
N VAL A 930 36.26 -18.29 -1.65
CA VAL A 930 34.85 -17.89 -1.82
C VAL A 930 34.04 -19.14 -2.14
N GLN A 931 33.05 -19.43 -1.31
CA GLN A 931 32.17 -20.59 -1.45
C GLN A 931 30.84 -20.19 -2.10
N LYS A 932 30.39 -20.94 -3.10
CA LYS A 932 29.07 -20.81 -3.74
C LYS A 932 28.14 -21.94 -3.29
N PHE A 933 27.07 -21.59 -2.58
CA PHE A 933 25.98 -22.51 -2.24
C PHE A 933 24.86 -22.39 -3.26
N MET A 934 24.60 -23.47 -3.99
CA MET A 934 23.60 -23.48 -5.04
C MET A 934 22.19 -23.58 -4.47
N LEU A 935 21.27 -22.78 -5.01
CA LEU A 935 19.85 -22.87 -4.71
C LEU A 935 19.33 -24.24 -5.18
N ALA A 936 18.70 -24.99 -4.27
CA ALA A 936 18.17 -26.32 -4.56
C ALA A 936 16.69 -26.25 -4.94
N SER A 937 15.89 -25.52 -4.16
CA SER A 937 14.49 -25.27 -4.48
C SER A 937 14.02 -23.94 -3.89
N ASN A 938 13.19 -23.22 -4.64
CA ASN A 938 12.47 -22.04 -4.18
C ASN A 938 10.97 -22.22 -4.45
N SER A 939 10.40 -23.30 -3.89
CA SER A 939 8.99 -23.64 -4.14
C SER A 939 8.09 -23.11 -3.04
N CYS A 940 7.14 -22.25 -3.42
CA CYS A 940 6.07 -21.77 -2.57
C CYS A 940 4.88 -22.76 -2.50
N THR A 941 5.03 -24.02 -2.97
CA THR A 941 3.93 -25.00 -3.05
C THR A 941 3.65 -25.71 -1.72
N LEU A 942 2.38 -26.01 -1.48
CA LEU A 942 1.91 -26.88 -0.40
C LEU A 942 2.37 -28.34 -0.63
N SER A 943 2.45 -29.15 0.43
CA SER A 943 2.82 -30.57 0.32
C SER A 943 1.72 -31.47 -0.22
N TYR A 944 0.53 -30.93 -0.42
CA TYR A 944 -0.68 -31.59 -0.90
C TYR A 944 -1.31 -30.79 -2.03
N ASN A 945 -2.14 -31.44 -2.85
CA ASN A 945 -2.89 -30.72 -3.87
C ASN A 945 -4.05 -29.96 -3.24
N GLN A 946 -4.08 -28.64 -3.51
CA GLN A 946 -5.18 -27.77 -3.18
C GLN A 946 -5.66 -27.08 -4.47
N PRO A 947 -6.36 -27.80 -5.37
CA PRO A 947 -6.82 -27.21 -6.64
C PRO A 947 -7.77 -26.04 -6.39
N THR A 948 -7.85 -25.13 -7.37
CA THR A 948 -8.81 -24.02 -7.39
C THR A 948 -10.01 -24.42 -8.23
N PHE A 949 -11.22 -24.41 -7.67
CA PHE A 949 -12.44 -24.75 -8.42
C PHE A 949 -13.30 -23.54 -8.74
N CYS A 950 -13.91 -23.54 -9.93
CA CYS A 950 -14.99 -22.63 -10.26
C CYS A 950 -16.24 -22.99 -9.43
N SER A 951 -17.11 -22.00 -9.16
CA SER A 951 -18.32 -22.19 -8.34
C SER A 951 -19.30 -23.25 -8.87
N ASN A 952 -19.21 -23.62 -10.15
CA ASN A 952 -20.03 -24.65 -10.79
C ASN A 952 -19.32 -26.00 -11.03
N ALA A 953 -18.07 -26.18 -10.59
CA ALA A 953 -17.29 -27.39 -10.81
C ALA A 953 -18.05 -28.67 -10.43
N SER A 954 -18.19 -29.59 -11.39
CA SER A 954 -18.95 -30.84 -11.25
C SER A 954 -18.08 -32.06 -11.54
N TRP A 955 -18.41 -33.19 -10.93
CA TRP A 955 -17.73 -34.47 -11.14
C TRP A 955 -18.70 -35.45 -11.81
N TYR A 956 -18.17 -36.41 -12.56
CA TYR A 956 -18.98 -37.49 -13.08
C TYR A 956 -19.60 -38.27 -11.92
N SER A 957 -20.90 -38.54 -12.01
CA SER A 957 -21.63 -39.21 -10.93
C SER A 957 -21.13 -40.63 -10.68
N ASN A 958 -20.60 -41.32 -11.69
CA ASN A 958 -20.02 -42.65 -11.56
C ASN A 958 -18.52 -42.55 -11.31
N ALA A 959 -18.05 -43.17 -10.23
CA ALA A 959 -16.63 -43.35 -9.96
C ALA A 959 -16.06 -44.62 -10.58
N SER A 960 -14.74 -44.59 -10.83
CA SER A 960 -13.93 -45.79 -11.02
C SER A 960 -13.35 -46.24 -9.68
N THR A 961 -13.40 -47.55 -9.40
CA THR A 961 -12.74 -48.13 -8.23
C THR A 961 -11.23 -48.04 -8.42
N PHE A 962 -10.58 -47.12 -7.70
CA PHE A 962 -9.13 -46.95 -7.73
C PHE A 962 -8.41 -48.09 -7.01
N ALA A 963 -8.90 -48.49 -5.85
CA ALA A 963 -8.37 -49.62 -5.09
C ALA A 963 -9.51 -50.39 -4.40
N SER A 964 -9.44 -51.72 -4.42
CA SER A 964 -10.46 -52.60 -3.84
C SER A 964 -9.97 -53.28 -2.56
N SER A 965 -10.86 -54.02 -1.90
CA SER A 965 -10.56 -54.72 -0.64
C SER A 965 -9.41 -55.72 -0.74
N SER A 966 -9.12 -56.25 -1.93
CA SER A 966 -7.96 -57.12 -2.15
C SER A 966 -6.62 -56.40 -2.02
N THR A 967 -6.63 -55.08 -2.19
CA THR A 967 -5.43 -54.25 -2.21
C THR A 967 -5.24 -53.47 -0.92
N ILE A 968 -6.30 -52.80 -0.44
CA ILE A 968 -6.23 -51.90 0.73
C ILE A 968 -6.76 -52.53 2.02
N GLY A 969 -7.22 -53.79 1.97
CA GLY A 969 -7.86 -54.46 3.10
C GLY A 969 -9.28 -53.94 3.37
N SER A 970 -9.74 -54.09 4.62
CA SER A 970 -11.08 -53.69 5.03
C SER A 970 -11.09 -52.35 5.77
N LEU A 971 -12.20 -51.60 5.64
CA LEU A 971 -12.46 -50.35 6.36
C LEU A 971 -11.36 -49.27 6.20
N PRO A 972 -11.09 -48.78 4.98
CA PRO A 972 -10.14 -47.68 4.75
C PRO A 972 -10.58 -46.40 5.49
N TYR A 973 -9.60 -45.68 6.05
CA TYR A 973 -9.81 -44.41 6.77
C TYR A 973 -9.14 -43.23 6.06
N GLY A 974 -7.84 -43.01 6.30
CA GLY A 974 -7.09 -41.92 5.72
C GLY A 974 -6.74 -42.13 4.25
N ILE A 975 -6.55 -41.02 3.55
CA ILE A 975 -5.96 -40.95 2.21
C ILE A 975 -5.23 -39.61 2.12
N PHE A 976 -4.07 -39.60 1.47
CA PHE A 976 -3.31 -38.38 1.22
C PHE A 976 -2.80 -38.40 -0.22
N ILE A 977 -2.81 -37.26 -0.89
CA ILE A 977 -2.25 -37.09 -2.23
C ILE A 977 -1.30 -35.89 -2.19
N ASP A 978 -0.03 -36.15 -2.50
CA ASP A 978 1.00 -35.11 -2.49
C ASP A 978 0.90 -34.16 -3.69
N GLY A 979 1.69 -33.08 -3.66
CA GLY A 979 1.74 -32.08 -4.74
C GLY A 979 2.17 -32.61 -6.11
N ILE A 980 2.66 -33.85 -6.20
CA ILE A 980 3.07 -34.52 -7.45
C ILE A 980 2.15 -35.70 -7.82
N ASN A 981 0.95 -35.79 -7.23
CA ASN A 981 -0.08 -36.80 -7.50
C ASN A 981 0.25 -38.24 -7.08
N THR A 982 1.15 -38.43 -6.14
CA THR A 982 1.34 -39.73 -5.50
C THR A 982 0.26 -39.96 -4.46
N VAL A 983 -0.45 -41.10 -4.53
CA VAL A 983 -1.53 -41.47 -3.61
C VAL A 983 -0.99 -42.36 -2.49
N TYR A 984 -1.29 -42.01 -1.24
CA TYR A 984 -0.88 -42.74 -0.04
C TYR A 984 -2.10 -43.18 0.78
N ILE A 985 -2.15 -44.46 1.12
CA ILE A 985 -3.22 -45.05 1.92
C ILE A 985 -2.62 -45.85 3.09
N PRO A 986 -2.92 -45.49 4.36
CA PRO A 986 -2.55 -46.32 5.50
C PRO A 986 -3.44 -47.57 5.55
N ASN A 987 -2.80 -48.75 5.62
CA ASN A 987 -3.50 -50.01 5.76
C ASN A 987 -3.43 -50.50 7.22
N ARG A 988 -4.60 -50.53 7.86
CA ARG A 988 -4.78 -50.90 9.28
C ARG A 988 -4.67 -52.39 9.56
N VAL A 989 -4.83 -53.22 8.53
CA VAL A 989 -4.78 -54.68 8.65
C VAL A 989 -3.34 -55.16 8.51
N SER A 990 -2.61 -54.64 7.53
CA SER A 990 -1.20 -55.00 7.29
C SER A 990 -0.20 -54.13 8.06
N ASN A 991 -0.63 -53.04 8.70
CA ASN A 991 0.23 -52.03 9.32
C ASN A 991 1.30 -51.49 8.34
N THR A 992 0.89 -51.22 7.10
CA THR A 992 1.76 -50.68 6.05
C THR A 992 1.19 -49.41 5.44
N ILE A 993 2.03 -48.65 4.73
CA ILE A 993 1.58 -47.56 3.86
C ILE A 993 1.65 -48.05 2.43
N LEU A 994 0.53 -47.98 1.72
CA LEU A 994 0.43 -48.31 0.31
C LEU A 994 0.60 -47.02 -0.51
N THR A 995 1.52 -47.05 -1.48
CA THR A 995 1.89 -45.87 -2.30
C THR A 995 1.69 -46.15 -3.78
N TRP A 996 0.99 -45.25 -4.47
CA TRP A 996 0.82 -45.26 -5.93
C TRP A 996 1.42 -43.98 -6.53
N PRO A 997 2.59 -44.08 -7.19
CA PRO A 997 3.14 -42.97 -7.97
C PRO A 997 2.19 -42.52 -9.08
N GLN A 998 2.26 -41.25 -9.47
CA GLN A 998 1.45 -40.70 -10.55
C GLN A 998 1.59 -41.53 -11.84
N GLY A 999 0.45 -41.93 -12.43
CA GLY A 999 0.41 -42.70 -13.67
C GLY A 999 0.77 -44.19 -13.53
N SER A 1000 1.07 -44.66 -12.32
CA SER A 1000 1.33 -46.08 -12.06
C SER A 1000 0.04 -46.84 -11.71
N ASN A 1001 -0.15 -47.99 -12.35
CA ASN A 1001 -1.19 -48.95 -11.96
C ASN A 1001 -0.70 -49.95 -10.89
N THR A 1002 0.59 -49.91 -10.54
CA THR A 1002 1.19 -50.73 -9.49
C THR A 1002 1.47 -49.90 -8.24
N TYR A 1003 1.39 -50.55 -7.08
CA TYR A 1003 1.65 -49.94 -5.78
C TYR A 1003 2.85 -50.56 -5.10
N THR A 1004 3.48 -49.78 -4.23
CA THR A 1004 4.47 -50.29 -3.28
C THR A 1004 3.84 -50.40 -1.89
N SER A 1005 4.11 -51.51 -1.20
CA SER A 1005 3.72 -51.69 0.20
C SER A 1005 4.96 -51.49 1.06
N ASN A 1006 5.04 -50.32 1.68
CA ASN A 1006 6.16 -50.00 2.57
C ASN A 1006 5.84 -50.49 3.97
N SER A 1007 6.56 -51.54 4.40
CA SER A 1007 6.49 -52.06 5.76
C SER A 1007 7.43 -51.27 6.66
N TYR A 1008 6.87 -50.61 7.67
CA TYR A 1008 7.61 -49.82 8.62
C TYR A 1008 7.68 -50.55 9.97
N SER A 1009 8.84 -50.56 10.61
CA SER A 1009 8.97 -51.14 11.95
C SER A 1009 8.13 -50.35 12.96
N ASN A 1010 7.46 -51.06 13.86
CA ASN A 1010 6.64 -50.53 14.95
C ASN A 1010 5.39 -49.73 14.57
N LEU A 1011 4.91 -49.78 13.32
CA LEU A 1011 3.63 -49.20 12.94
C LEU A 1011 2.47 -50.11 13.38
N SER A 1012 1.40 -49.54 13.94
CA SER A 1012 0.23 -50.29 14.40
C SER A 1012 -1.06 -49.50 14.21
N ASN A 1013 -2.00 -50.09 13.46
CA ASN A 1013 -3.36 -49.60 13.26
C ASN A 1013 -3.46 -48.10 12.87
N PRO A 1014 -2.74 -47.64 11.83
CA PRO A 1014 -2.68 -46.22 11.45
C PRO A 1014 -4.00 -45.71 10.88
N TYR A 1015 -4.55 -44.62 11.43
CA TYR A 1015 -5.78 -43.99 10.93
C TYR A 1015 -5.54 -42.92 9.86
N SER A 1016 -4.50 -42.11 10.02
CA SER A 1016 -4.23 -40.95 9.16
C SER A 1016 -2.73 -40.76 8.95
N LEU A 1017 -2.38 -40.03 7.89
CA LEU A 1017 -1.01 -39.67 7.55
C LEU A 1017 -0.97 -38.31 6.85
N PHE A 1018 0.19 -37.66 6.89
CA PHE A 1018 0.48 -36.42 6.16
C PHE A 1018 1.92 -36.43 5.68
N MET A 1019 2.18 -35.90 4.48
CA MET A 1019 3.54 -35.76 3.96
C MET A 1019 3.97 -34.29 3.95
N SER A 1020 5.22 -34.01 4.33
CA SER A 1020 5.81 -32.67 4.18
C SER A 1020 6.33 -32.43 2.76
N ILE A 1021 6.59 -31.16 2.43
CA ILE A 1021 7.21 -30.78 1.14
C ILE A 1021 8.60 -31.41 0.92
N THR A 1022 9.26 -31.89 1.99
CA THR A 1022 10.56 -32.58 1.95
C THR A 1022 10.44 -34.07 1.67
N GLY A 1023 9.22 -34.60 1.54
CA GLY A 1023 8.94 -36.03 1.35
C GLY A 1023 8.92 -36.85 2.63
N ASP A 1024 8.98 -36.22 3.81
CA ASP A 1024 8.88 -36.94 5.08
C ASP A 1024 7.42 -37.35 5.37
N ILE A 1025 7.23 -38.57 5.85
CA ILE A 1025 5.91 -39.12 6.18
C ILE A 1025 5.66 -39.02 7.68
N TYR A 1026 4.57 -38.37 8.07
CA TYR A 1026 4.06 -38.31 9.43
C TYR A 1026 2.82 -39.18 9.52
N ILE A 1027 2.81 -40.15 10.43
CA ILE A 1027 1.75 -41.14 10.49
C ILE A 1027 1.32 -41.44 11.92
N ASP A 1028 0.01 -41.61 12.10
CA ASP A 1028 -0.60 -42.10 13.34
C ASP A 1028 -0.10 -43.51 13.65
N ASN A 1029 0.30 -43.76 14.90
CA ASN A 1029 0.72 -45.08 15.35
C ASN A 1029 -0.26 -45.72 16.35
N GLY A 1030 -1.56 -45.51 16.14
CA GLY A 1030 -2.63 -46.22 16.83
C GLY A 1030 -2.73 -45.97 18.34
N TYR A 1031 -3.81 -46.47 18.95
CA TYR A 1031 -4.11 -46.24 20.37
C TYR A 1031 -3.10 -46.92 21.30
N SER A 1032 -2.58 -48.09 20.93
CA SER A 1032 -1.69 -48.89 21.77
C SER A 1032 -0.31 -48.26 21.98
N TYR A 1033 0.19 -47.47 21.02
CA TYR A 1033 1.43 -46.73 21.16
C TYR A 1033 1.23 -45.24 21.47
N GLY A 1034 0.09 -44.65 21.08
CA GLY A 1034 -0.27 -43.29 21.49
C GLY A 1034 0.77 -42.25 21.04
N ARG A 1035 1.11 -42.24 19.76
CA ARG A 1035 2.10 -41.31 19.22
C ARG A 1035 1.96 -41.12 17.70
N VAL A 1036 2.58 -40.06 17.20
CA VAL A 1036 2.82 -39.81 15.77
C VAL A 1036 4.30 -40.01 15.50
N ASP A 1037 4.60 -40.86 14.52
CA ASP A 1037 5.96 -41.16 14.09
C ASP A 1037 6.26 -40.48 12.75
N LYS A 1038 7.49 -39.99 12.60
CA LYS A 1038 8.04 -39.44 11.36
C LYS A 1038 9.00 -40.44 10.73
N TYR A 1039 8.80 -40.73 9.44
CA TYR A 1039 9.70 -41.51 8.61
C TYR A 1039 10.37 -40.57 7.59
N THR A 1040 11.70 -40.54 7.61
CA THR A 1040 12.48 -39.71 6.67
C THR A 1040 12.50 -40.36 5.29
N PHE A 1041 12.32 -39.55 4.25
CA PHE A 1041 12.36 -40.00 2.85
C PHE A 1041 13.58 -40.90 2.56
N ASN A 1042 13.36 -42.05 1.91
CA ASN A 1042 14.38 -43.06 1.57
C ASN A 1042 15.08 -43.78 2.75
N THR A 1043 14.57 -43.68 3.97
CA THR A 1043 15.09 -44.46 5.11
C THR A 1043 13.98 -45.25 5.79
N SER A 1044 14.31 -46.41 6.36
CA SER A 1044 13.38 -47.18 7.21
C SER A 1044 13.41 -46.73 8.68
N ASN A 1045 14.17 -45.67 8.99
CA ASN A 1045 14.31 -45.15 10.35
C ASN A 1045 13.14 -44.23 10.69
N HIS A 1046 12.62 -44.38 11.91
CA HIS A 1046 11.56 -43.53 12.43
C HIS A 1046 12.00 -42.79 13.67
N VAL A 1047 11.39 -41.63 13.90
CA VAL A 1047 11.50 -40.88 15.15
C VAL A 1047 10.10 -40.51 15.60
N THR A 1048 9.82 -40.71 16.88
CA THR A 1048 8.58 -40.21 17.48
C THR A 1048 8.64 -38.70 17.57
N VAL A 1049 7.69 -38.03 16.93
CA VAL A 1049 7.63 -36.56 16.87
C VAL A 1049 6.58 -35.98 17.79
N MET A 1050 5.52 -36.72 18.12
CA MET A 1050 4.47 -36.25 19.02
C MET A 1050 3.93 -37.43 19.84
N ASN A 1051 3.86 -37.29 21.16
CA ASN A 1051 3.21 -38.25 22.05
C ASN A 1051 1.76 -37.81 22.27
N VAL A 1052 0.81 -38.69 21.94
CA VAL A 1052 -0.64 -38.41 22.02
C VAL A 1052 -1.34 -39.54 22.77
N ASN A 1053 -2.17 -39.24 23.77
CA ASN A 1053 -2.84 -40.29 24.55
C ASN A 1053 -4.06 -40.88 23.80
N GLY A 1054 -3.88 -41.35 22.57
CA GLY A 1054 -4.92 -41.88 21.69
C GLY A 1054 -4.49 -41.96 20.22
N SER A 1055 -5.42 -42.28 19.33
CA SER A 1055 -5.19 -42.27 17.87
C SER A 1055 -5.52 -40.92 17.24
N CYS A 1056 -4.71 -40.50 16.27
CA CYS A 1056 -4.97 -39.33 15.45
C CYS A 1056 -5.87 -39.69 14.26
N TYR A 1057 -7.13 -39.28 14.34
CA TYR A 1057 -8.13 -39.54 13.28
C TYR A 1057 -7.95 -38.61 12.07
N GLY A 1058 -7.36 -37.43 12.30
CA GLY A 1058 -6.89 -36.51 11.29
C GLY A 1058 -5.52 -35.98 11.70
N LEU A 1059 -4.60 -36.00 10.74
CA LEU A 1059 -3.27 -35.42 10.84
C LEU A 1059 -3.13 -34.34 9.78
N PHE A 1060 -2.56 -33.20 10.17
CA PHE A 1060 -2.29 -32.10 9.26
C PHE A 1060 -1.05 -31.34 9.72
N ILE A 1061 -0.19 -30.91 8.80
CA ILE A 1061 0.92 -30.01 9.11
C ILE A 1061 0.62 -28.67 8.42
N ASP A 1062 0.53 -27.60 9.20
CA ASP A 1062 0.34 -26.26 8.65
C ASP A 1062 1.63 -25.68 8.06
N ILE A 1063 1.51 -24.54 7.37
CA ILE A 1063 2.66 -23.87 6.76
C ILE A 1063 3.72 -23.43 7.79
N ASN A 1064 3.34 -23.31 9.07
CA ASN A 1064 4.19 -22.95 10.20
C ASN A 1064 4.88 -24.17 10.85
N ASN A 1065 4.81 -25.36 10.23
CA ASN A 1065 5.33 -26.63 10.77
C ASN A 1065 4.69 -27.06 12.10
N ASN A 1066 3.47 -26.62 12.40
CA ASN A 1066 2.71 -27.19 13.49
C ASN A 1066 2.02 -28.47 12.99
N LEU A 1067 2.34 -29.59 13.64
CA LEU A 1067 1.64 -30.85 13.46
C LEU A 1067 0.37 -30.84 14.32
N TYR A 1068 -0.78 -31.06 13.70
CA TYR A 1068 -2.08 -31.15 14.36
C TYR A 1068 -2.56 -32.60 14.36
N CYS A 1069 -3.24 -32.99 15.44
CA CYS A 1069 -3.84 -34.30 15.61
C CYS A 1069 -5.22 -34.16 16.26
N SER A 1070 -6.24 -34.74 15.63
CA SER A 1070 -7.58 -34.83 16.22
C SER A 1070 -7.76 -36.13 17.02
N LEU A 1071 -8.14 -35.96 18.29
CA LEU A 1071 -8.27 -37.05 19.26
C LEU A 1071 -9.75 -37.30 19.53
N LYS A 1072 -10.36 -38.16 18.69
CA LYS A 1072 -11.79 -38.48 18.74
C LYS A 1072 -12.31 -38.82 20.14
N ASN A 1073 -11.61 -39.70 20.85
CA ASN A 1073 -12.04 -40.20 22.17
C ASN A 1073 -11.76 -39.20 23.31
N LEU A 1074 -10.91 -38.21 23.07
CA LEU A 1074 -10.58 -37.17 24.05
C LEU A 1074 -11.27 -35.84 23.74
N HIS A 1075 -12.14 -35.78 22.72
CA HIS A 1075 -12.94 -34.59 22.41
C HIS A 1075 -12.12 -33.29 22.24
N GLN A 1076 -10.92 -33.42 21.65
CA GLN A 1076 -10.01 -32.30 21.45
C GLN A 1076 -9.15 -32.48 20.20
N VAL A 1077 -8.58 -31.38 19.72
CA VAL A 1077 -7.51 -31.32 18.72
C VAL A 1077 -6.28 -30.75 19.40
N VAL A 1078 -5.13 -31.40 19.22
CA VAL A 1078 -3.85 -30.99 19.79
C VAL A 1078 -2.88 -30.58 18.69
N LYS A 1079 -1.92 -29.73 19.01
CA LYS A 1079 -0.86 -29.28 18.09
C LYS A 1079 0.52 -29.25 18.73
N LEU A 1080 1.55 -29.45 17.91
CA LEU A 1080 2.96 -29.36 18.31
C LEU A 1080 3.79 -28.72 17.20
N LEU A 1081 4.62 -27.73 17.57
CA LEU A 1081 5.63 -27.21 16.65
C LEU A 1081 6.76 -28.25 16.47
N LEU A 1082 6.96 -28.70 15.25
CA LEU A 1082 7.98 -29.70 14.93
C LEU A 1082 9.40 -29.14 15.19
N ASN A 1083 10.31 -30.02 15.62
CA ASN A 1083 11.72 -29.73 15.93
C ASN A 1083 11.97 -28.74 17.09
N ASN A 1084 10.97 -28.43 17.91
CA ASN A 1084 11.10 -27.52 19.07
C ASN A 1084 11.68 -28.19 20.34
N GLY A 1085 12.38 -29.33 20.21
CA GLY A 1085 13.00 -30.04 21.33
C GLY A 1085 12.06 -30.75 22.31
N THR A 1086 10.74 -30.78 22.05
CA THR A 1086 9.72 -31.46 22.87
C THR A 1086 8.81 -32.33 22.00
N THR A 1087 8.25 -33.39 22.58
CA THR A 1087 7.25 -34.29 21.96
C THR A 1087 5.85 -34.15 22.55
N ILE A 1088 5.67 -33.25 23.52
CA ILE A 1088 4.40 -33.07 24.24
C ILE A 1088 3.57 -31.98 23.54
N PRO A 1089 2.38 -32.30 23.00
CA PRO A 1089 1.56 -31.33 22.29
C PRO A 1089 0.77 -30.42 23.24
N THR A 1090 0.27 -29.32 22.70
CA THR A 1090 -0.63 -28.37 23.36
C THR A 1090 -2.03 -28.45 22.77
N ILE A 1091 -3.05 -28.00 23.50
CA ILE A 1091 -4.43 -28.00 23.00
C ILE A 1091 -4.58 -26.93 21.91
N ALA A 1092 -5.10 -27.32 20.75
CA ALA A 1092 -5.47 -26.42 19.66
C ALA A 1092 -6.96 -26.07 19.69
N ALA A 1093 -7.83 -27.03 20.05
CA ALA A 1093 -9.27 -26.82 20.17
C ALA A 1093 -9.93 -27.93 21.01
N GLY A 1094 -11.08 -27.62 21.61
CA GLY A 1094 -11.79 -28.53 22.52
C GLY A 1094 -11.13 -28.57 23.90
N ASN A 1095 -11.95 -28.69 24.94
CA ASN A 1095 -11.50 -28.66 26.34
C ASN A 1095 -11.33 -30.06 26.96
N GLY A 1096 -11.29 -31.11 26.13
CA GLY A 1096 -11.19 -32.49 26.59
C GLY A 1096 -12.53 -33.13 27.01
N SER A 1097 -13.65 -32.39 26.98
CA SER A 1097 -14.97 -32.86 27.37
C SER A 1097 -15.96 -32.82 26.20
N ALA A 1098 -16.79 -33.86 26.07
CA ALA A 1098 -17.86 -33.89 25.09
C ALA A 1098 -18.90 -32.79 25.35
N GLY A 1099 -19.18 -31.95 24.37
CA GLY A 1099 -20.21 -30.92 24.47
C GLY A 1099 -20.38 -30.11 23.19
N SER A 1100 -21.36 -29.19 23.19
CA SER A 1100 -21.75 -28.39 22.01
C SER A 1100 -21.42 -26.89 22.12
N LEU A 1101 -20.85 -26.45 23.24
CA LEU A 1101 -20.38 -25.07 23.44
C LEU A 1101 -19.26 -24.70 22.45
N SER A 1102 -18.94 -23.41 22.34
CA SER A 1102 -17.93 -22.92 21.40
C SER A 1102 -16.53 -23.47 21.67
N ASN A 1103 -16.17 -23.75 22.92
CA ASN A 1103 -14.88 -24.35 23.30
C ASN A 1103 -14.93 -25.88 23.52
N MET A 1104 -16.05 -26.53 23.20
CA MET A 1104 -16.23 -27.97 23.35
C MET A 1104 -16.37 -28.64 21.99
N LEU A 1105 -15.86 -29.86 21.88
CA LEU A 1105 -16.02 -30.73 20.71
C LEU A 1105 -16.67 -32.02 21.16
N ASN A 1106 -17.25 -32.78 20.22
CA ASN A 1106 -17.78 -34.10 20.45
C ASN A 1106 -17.37 -35.04 19.30
N SER A 1107 -16.52 -36.00 19.63
CA SER A 1107 -15.84 -36.91 18.70
C SER A 1107 -15.28 -36.23 17.43
N PRO A 1108 -14.33 -35.29 17.53
CA PRO A 1108 -13.74 -34.64 16.36
C PRO A 1108 -12.92 -35.64 15.53
N GLN A 1109 -13.02 -35.57 14.19
CA GLN A 1109 -12.29 -36.46 13.28
C GLN A 1109 -11.49 -35.69 12.24
N GLY A 1110 -12.06 -35.39 11.07
CA GLY A 1110 -11.36 -34.64 10.02
C GLY A 1110 -10.94 -33.25 10.49
N ILE A 1111 -9.71 -32.86 10.16
CA ILE A 1111 -9.20 -31.51 10.38
C ILE A 1111 -8.54 -31.00 9.12
N TYR A 1112 -8.58 -29.69 8.94
CA TYR A 1112 -7.84 -28.98 7.91
C TYR A 1112 -7.35 -27.64 8.49
N VAL A 1113 -6.14 -27.22 8.13
CA VAL A 1113 -5.59 -25.93 8.58
C VAL A 1113 -5.27 -25.09 7.36
N ASP A 1114 -5.83 -23.88 7.30
CA ASP A 1114 -5.60 -22.97 6.18
C ASP A 1114 -4.23 -22.26 6.27
N SER A 1115 -3.88 -21.48 5.24
CA SER A 1115 -2.63 -20.71 5.17
C SER A 1115 -2.51 -19.63 6.25
N ASN A 1116 -3.59 -19.27 6.94
CA ASN A 1116 -3.57 -18.34 8.07
C ASN A 1116 -3.48 -19.07 9.43
N SER A 1117 -3.23 -20.39 9.42
CA SER A 1117 -3.24 -21.30 10.57
C SER A 1117 -4.62 -21.46 11.25
N ASN A 1118 -5.72 -21.09 10.59
CA ASN A 1118 -7.04 -21.33 11.16
C ASN A 1118 -7.42 -22.80 11.01
N LEU A 1119 -8.06 -23.34 12.04
CA LEU A 1119 -8.37 -24.76 12.15
C LEU A 1119 -9.85 -25.02 11.84
N TYR A 1120 -10.12 -25.90 10.89
CA TYR A 1120 -11.44 -26.40 10.52
C TYR A 1120 -11.58 -27.81 11.06
N ILE A 1121 -12.63 -28.07 11.82
CA ILE A 1121 -12.81 -29.30 12.58
C ILE A 1121 -14.14 -29.94 12.24
N ALA A 1122 -14.12 -31.22 11.86
CA ALA A 1122 -15.32 -32.03 11.72
C ALA A 1122 -15.72 -32.47 13.12
N ASP A 1123 -16.60 -31.69 13.74
CA ASP A 1123 -17.15 -31.95 15.08
C ASP A 1123 -18.26 -33.01 14.96
N SER A 1124 -17.82 -34.24 14.67
CA SER A 1124 -18.64 -35.28 14.05
C SER A 1124 -19.94 -35.53 14.81
N ALA A 1125 -19.88 -35.77 16.12
CA ALA A 1125 -21.07 -36.14 16.89
C ALA A 1125 -22.00 -34.95 17.18
N ASN A 1126 -21.52 -33.71 16.98
CA ASN A 1126 -22.36 -32.51 17.01
C ASN A 1126 -22.96 -32.16 15.64
N ASN A 1127 -22.67 -32.95 14.59
CA ASN A 1127 -23.19 -32.75 13.23
C ASN A 1127 -22.87 -31.35 12.66
N ARG A 1128 -21.65 -30.84 12.92
CA ARG A 1128 -21.22 -29.52 12.46
C ARG A 1128 -19.76 -29.49 12.02
N ILE A 1129 -19.41 -28.46 11.25
CA ILE A 1129 -18.03 -28.05 11.01
C ILE A 1129 -17.76 -26.81 11.85
N GLN A 1130 -16.71 -26.86 12.68
CA GLN A 1130 -16.34 -25.78 13.55
C GLN A 1130 -15.02 -25.15 13.09
N PHE A 1131 -15.02 -23.82 12.97
CA PHE A 1131 -13.88 -22.99 12.62
C PHE A 1131 -13.29 -22.36 13.88
N VAL A 1132 -12.00 -22.56 14.11
CA VAL A 1132 -11.26 -21.99 15.24
C VAL A 1132 -10.16 -21.09 14.66
N GLN A 1133 -10.26 -19.80 14.96
CA GLN A 1133 -9.26 -18.82 14.51
C GLN A 1133 -7.93 -19.03 15.24
N THR A 1134 -6.80 -18.79 14.56
CA THR A 1134 -5.46 -18.87 15.14
C THR A 1134 -5.35 -18.11 16.46
N GLY A 1135 -4.85 -18.77 17.49
CA GLY A 1135 -4.66 -18.19 18.83
C GLY A 1135 -5.93 -18.18 19.71
N GLN A 1136 -7.07 -18.62 19.20
CA GLN A 1136 -8.30 -18.78 19.98
C GLN A 1136 -8.56 -20.26 20.32
N LEU A 1137 -9.35 -20.49 21.37
CA LEU A 1137 -9.83 -21.82 21.77
C LEU A 1137 -11.35 -22.00 21.53
N ASN A 1138 -12.06 -20.89 21.29
CA ASN A 1138 -13.48 -20.90 20.95
C ASN A 1138 -13.63 -21.03 19.44
N GLY A 1139 -14.49 -21.95 19.00
CA GLY A 1139 -14.83 -22.13 17.60
C GLY A 1139 -16.24 -21.67 17.26
N VAL A 1140 -16.42 -21.28 16.00
CA VAL A 1140 -17.69 -20.88 15.38
C VAL A 1140 -18.18 -21.97 14.45
N ALA A 1141 -19.47 -22.33 14.52
CA ALA A 1141 -20.06 -23.30 13.59
C ALA A 1141 -20.28 -22.66 12.22
N ILE A 1142 -19.59 -23.16 11.19
CA ILE A 1142 -19.64 -22.61 9.82
C ILE A 1142 -20.42 -23.48 8.83
N ALA A 1143 -20.76 -24.71 9.22
CA ALA A 1143 -21.69 -25.59 8.49
C ALA A 1143 -22.33 -26.59 9.46
N GLY A 1144 -23.57 -27.02 9.19
CA GLY A 1144 -24.30 -27.95 10.05
C GLY A 1144 -24.92 -27.28 11.28
N ASN A 1145 -25.12 -28.06 12.35
CA ASN A 1145 -25.82 -27.59 13.55
C ASN A 1145 -25.15 -26.37 14.19
N GLY A 1146 -25.96 -25.36 14.49
CA GLY A 1146 -25.51 -24.10 15.11
C GLY A 1146 -24.90 -23.10 14.13
N SER A 1147 -24.85 -23.40 12.83
CA SER A 1147 -24.47 -22.46 11.78
C SER A 1147 -25.69 -21.66 11.28
N SER A 1148 -25.46 -20.46 10.76
CA SER A 1148 -26.47 -19.69 10.01
C SER A 1148 -26.69 -20.20 8.58
N VAL A 1149 -25.87 -21.15 8.11
CA VAL A 1149 -25.95 -21.73 6.76
C VAL A 1149 -26.82 -22.99 6.76
N ASN A 1150 -27.85 -23.01 5.91
CA ASN A 1150 -28.80 -24.12 5.79
C ASN A 1150 -28.18 -25.35 5.09
N ILE A 1151 -27.43 -26.16 5.83
CA ILE A 1151 -27.00 -27.51 5.41
C ILE A 1151 -27.16 -28.49 6.58
N ILE A 1152 -27.86 -29.59 6.35
CA ILE A 1152 -28.01 -30.67 7.35
C ILE A 1152 -26.86 -31.65 7.13
N LEU A 1153 -25.94 -31.70 8.09
CA LEU A 1153 -24.87 -32.70 8.14
C LEU A 1153 -25.25 -33.81 9.11
N ASN A 1154 -24.71 -35.00 8.88
CA ASN A 1154 -24.86 -36.15 9.77
C ASN A 1154 -23.51 -36.86 9.91
N TYR A 1155 -22.90 -36.71 11.08
CA TYR A 1155 -21.60 -37.26 11.44
C TYR A 1155 -20.50 -36.98 10.39
N PRO A 1156 -20.17 -35.70 10.10
CA PRO A 1156 -19.12 -35.37 9.14
C PRO A 1156 -17.76 -35.89 9.62
N THR A 1157 -16.96 -36.48 8.72
CA THR A 1157 -15.69 -37.16 9.09
C THR A 1157 -14.44 -36.62 8.42
N GLY A 1158 -14.58 -35.90 7.29
CA GLY A 1158 -13.46 -35.38 6.50
C GLY A 1158 -13.75 -33.97 5.99
N ILE A 1159 -12.72 -33.13 5.96
CA ILE A 1159 -12.78 -31.75 5.46
C ILE A 1159 -11.55 -31.48 4.62
N VAL A 1160 -11.73 -30.84 3.47
CA VAL A 1160 -10.65 -30.26 2.65
C VAL A 1160 -11.13 -28.91 2.14
N LEU A 1161 -10.22 -27.94 2.03
CA LEU A 1161 -10.51 -26.67 1.35
C LEU A 1161 -9.85 -26.65 -0.02
N ASP A 1162 -10.49 -26.02 -0.99
CA ASP A 1162 -9.86 -25.65 -2.26
C ASP A 1162 -9.02 -24.36 -2.10
N ALA A 1163 -8.28 -23.95 -3.14
CA ALA A 1163 -7.40 -22.77 -3.01
C ALA A 1163 -8.16 -21.43 -2.84
N ASN A 1164 -9.45 -21.39 -3.17
CA ASN A 1164 -10.33 -20.24 -2.95
C ASN A 1164 -10.97 -20.25 -1.55
N GLY A 1165 -10.71 -21.30 -0.75
CA GLY A 1165 -11.28 -21.46 0.57
C GLY A 1165 -12.66 -22.11 0.60
N TYR A 1166 -13.13 -22.71 -0.49
CA TYR A 1166 -14.39 -23.46 -0.48
C TYR A 1166 -14.21 -24.81 0.24
N LEU A 1167 -15.13 -25.09 1.17
CA LEU A 1167 -15.16 -26.32 1.95
C LEU A 1167 -15.73 -27.48 1.15
N PHE A 1168 -15.04 -28.61 1.22
CA PHE A 1168 -15.54 -29.91 0.84
C PHE A 1168 -15.65 -30.73 2.13
N ILE A 1169 -16.81 -31.37 2.33
CA ILE A 1169 -17.12 -32.11 3.55
C ILE A 1169 -17.57 -33.53 3.19
N VAL A 1170 -16.96 -34.52 3.85
CA VAL A 1170 -17.43 -35.91 3.84
C VAL A 1170 -18.54 -36.05 4.88
N ASP A 1171 -19.79 -36.10 4.41
CA ASP A 1171 -21.01 -36.18 5.21
C ASP A 1171 -21.39 -37.66 5.40
N SER A 1172 -20.66 -38.32 6.31
CA SER A 1172 -20.48 -39.78 6.33
C SER A 1172 -21.79 -40.57 6.52
N TYR A 1173 -22.63 -40.19 7.48
CA TYR A 1173 -23.89 -40.91 7.75
C TYR A 1173 -25.00 -40.55 6.76
N ASN A 1174 -24.82 -39.49 5.98
CA ASN A 1174 -25.64 -39.21 4.80
C ASN A 1174 -25.04 -39.82 3.51
N HIS A 1175 -23.94 -40.57 3.61
CA HIS A 1175 -23.33 -41.32 2.51
C HIS A 1175 -22.92 -40.47 1.29
N ARG A 1176 -22.50 -39.22 1.52
CA ARG A 1176 -22.25 -38.26 0.44
C ARG A 1176 -21.07 -37.33 0.71
N ILE A 1177 -20.65 -36.62 -0.34
CA ILE A 1177 -19.75 -35.47 -0.22
C ILE A 1177 -20.53 -34.21 -0.60
N VAL A 1178 -20.44 -33.20 0.24
CA VAL A 1178 -21.02 -31.87 -0.01
C VAL A 1178 -19.90 -30.86 -0.18
N ALA A 1179 -20.09 -29.92 -1.09
CA ALA A 1179 -19.16 -28.82 -1.31
C ALA A 1179 -19.88 -27.49 -1.13
N SER A 1180 -19.24 -26.56 -0.46
CA SER A 1180 -19.62 -25.16 -0.48
C SER A 1180 -19.28 -24.55 -1.83
N SER A 1181 -20.05 -23.56 -2.21
CA SER A 1181 -19.79 -22.70 -3.34
C SER A 1181 -20.27 -21.30 -3.00
N TYR A 1182 -20.03 -20.38 -3.92
CA TYR A 1182 -20.66 -19.06 -3.90
C TYR A 1182 -22.20 -19.12 -3.68
N TYR A 1183 -22.89 -20.16 -4.15
CA TYR A 1183 -24.34 -20.34 -4.00
C TYR A 1183 -24.77 -21.08 -2.72
N GLY A 1184 -23.84 -21.37 -1.81
CA GLY A 1184 -24.06 -22.22 -0.65
C GLY A 1184 -23.63 -23.68 -0.89
N PHE A 1185 -24.04 -24.57 0.01
CA PHE A 1185 -23.67 -25.99 -0.02
C PHE A 1185 -24.53 -26.80 -0.99
N ARG A 1186 -23.90 -27.67 -1.76
CA ARG A 1186 -24.57 -28.67 -2.60
C ARG A 1186 -23.93 -30.04 -2.43
N CYS A 1187 -24.71 -31.08 -2.67
CA CYS A 1187 -24.17 -32.42 -2.80
C CYS A 1187 -23.45 -32.56 -4.15
N ILE A 1188 -22.24 -33.14 -4.15
CA ILE A 1188 -21.43 -33.34 -5.36
C ILE A 1188 -21.16 -34.81 -5.67
N VAL A 1189 -21.20 -35.69 -4.67
CA VAL A 1189 -20.98 -37.15 -4.82
C VAL A 1189 -21.91 -37.90 -3.87
N GLY A 1190 -22.48 -39.03 -4.28
CA GLY A 1190 -23.32 -39.88 -3.42
C GLY A 1190 -24.74 -39.34 -3.18
N CYS A 1191 -25.22 -38.44 -4.04
CA CYS A 1191 -26.48 -37.70 -3.82
C CYS A 1191 -27.74 -38.55 -3.94
N SER A 1192 -27.63 -39.78 -4.45
CA SER A 1192 -28.71 -40.77 -4.52
C SER A 1192 -28.84 -41.63 -3.26
N GLY A 1193 -28.08 -41.34 -2.20
CA GLY A 1193 -28.07 -42.08 -0.94
C GLY A 1193 -27.03 -43.20 -0.89
N GLY A 1194 -27.05 -43.95 0.22
CA GLY A 1194 -26.04 -44.97 0.50
C GLY A 1194 -26.18 -46.25 -0.33
N GLY A 1195 -25.06 -46.84 -0.72
CA GLY A 1195 -25.03 -48.10 -1.47
C GLY A 1195 -23.64 -48.48 -1.99
N SER A 1196 -23.57 -49.49 -2.86
CA SER A 1196 -22.33 -50.05 -3.42
C SER A 1196 -22.15 -49.81 -4.93
N SER A 1197 -23.13 -49.21 -5.59
CA SER A 1197 -23.06 -48.82 -7.01
C SER A 1197 -21.92 -47.81 -7.25
N ALA A 1198 -21.54 -47.61 -8.52
CA ALA A 1198 -20.46 -46.68 -8.90
C ALA A 1198 -20.75 -45.21 -8.53
N SER A 1199 -22.02 -44.84 -8.37
CA SER A 1199 -22.45 -43.49 -7.99
C SER A 1199 -22.81 -43.30 -6.52
N GLN A 1200 -22.66 -44.36 -5.72
CA GLN A 1200 -23.03 -44.40 -4.31
C GLN A 1200 -21.82 -44.67 -3.43
N LEU A 1201 -21.88 -44.18 -2.20
CA LEU A 1201 -20.89 -44.40 -1.15
C LEU A 1201 -21.55 -45.08 0.05
N SER A 1202 -20.77 -45.71 0.92
CA SER A 1202 -21.23 -46.33 2.16
C SER A 1202 -20.32 -45.93 3.33
N PHE A 1203 -20.81 -44.97 4.15
CA PHE A 1203 -20.09 -44.39 5.30
C PHE A 1203 -18.67 -43.90 4.95
N PRO A 1204 -18.50 -43.03 3.92
CA PRO A 1204 -17.19 -42.55 3.51
C PRO A 1204 -16.46 -41.86 4.67
N GLN A 1205 -15.12 -41.95 4.74
CA GLN A 1205 -14.35 -41.40 5.87
C GLN A 1205 -13.54 -40.16 5.52
N SER A 1206 -12.76 -40.22 4.45
CA SER A 1206 -11.83 -39.17 4.04
C SER A 1206 -11.84 -38.98 2.54
N MET A 1207 -11.29 -37.86 2.10
CA MET A 1207 -11.08 -37.56 0.69
C MET A 1207 -9.81 -36.74 0.48
N ALA A 1208 -9.27 -36.80 -0.73
CA ALA A 1208 -8.17 -35.96 -1.18
C ALA A 1208 -8.32 -35.65 -2.67
N PHE A 1209 -7.71 -34.56 -3.12
CA PHE A 1209 -7.66 -34.18 -4.52
C PHE A 1209 -6.34 -34.58 -5.16
N ASP A 1210 -6.39 -35.01 -6.41
CA ASP A 1210 -5.20 -34.90 -7.26
C ASP A 1210 -5.08 -33.49 -7.83
N SER A 1211 -3.92 -33.20 -8.42
CA SER A 1211 -3.65 -31.91 -9.03
C SER A 1211 -4.60 -31.65 -10.19
N TYR A 1212 -5.21 -32.66 -10.82
CA TYR A 1212 -6.21 -32.51 -11.88
C TYR A 1212 -7.61 -32.14 -11.36
N GLY A 1213 -7.81 -32.14 -10.03
CA GLY A 1213 -9.08 -31.84 -9.41
C GLY A 1213 -10.02 -33.05 -9.29
N ASN A 1214 -9.53 -34.27 -9.53
CA ASN A 1214 -10.31 -35.48 -9.27
C ASN A 1214 -10.39 -35.75 -7.76
N ILE A 1215 -11.52 -36.29 -7.31
CA ILE A 1215 -11.75 -36.61 -5.90
C ILE A 1215 -11.48 -38.10 -5.68
N TYR A 1216 -10.62 -38.42 -4.73
CA TYR A 1216 -10.43 -39.77 -4.23
C TYR A 1216 -11.09 -39.90 -2.86
N VAL A 1217 -11.94 -40.91 -2.67
CA VAL A 1217 -12.77 -41.07 -1.47
C VAL A 1217 -12.57 -42.44 -0.85
N THR A 1218 -12.32 -42.50 0.45
CA THR A 1218 -12.30 -43.77 1.20
C THR A 1218 -13.72 -44.20 1.53
N ASP A 1219 -14.23 -45.14 0.74
CA ASP A 1219 -15.59 -45.70 0.83
C ASP A 1219 -15.59 -46.89 1.81
N ARG A 1220 -15.61 -46.56 3.11
CA ARG A 1220 -15.23 -47.46 4.21
C ARG A 1220 -16.01 -48.76 4.25
N ASN A 1221 -17.34 -48.73 4.25
CA ASN A 1221 -18.13 -49.95 4.41
C ASN A 1221 -18.15 -50.80 3.13
N ASN A 1222 -17.88 -50.21 1.97
CA ASN A 1222 -17.65 -50.94 0.73
C ASN A 1222 -16.19 -51.42 0.60
N SER A 1223 -15.31 -51.12 1.56
CA SER A 1223 -13.88 -51.51 1.59
C SER A 1223 -13.13 -51.20 0.28
N ARG A 1224 -13.34 -49.98 -0.25
CA ARG A 1224 -12.71 -49.52 -1.50
C ARG A 1224 -12.32 -48.04 -1.44
N VAL A 1225 -11.47 -47.60 -2.37
CA VAL A 1225 -11.26 -46.19 -2.71
C VAL A 1225 -11.85 -45.90 -4.08
N GLN A 1226 -12.71 -44.89 -4.14
CA GLN A 1226 -13.39 -44.46 -5.37
C GLN A 1226 -12.75 -43.17 -5.90
N GLN A 1227 -12.51 -43.11 -7.21
CA GLN A 1227 -12.05 -41.91 -7.91
C GLN A 1227 -13.21 -41.33 -8.73
N PHE A 1228 -13.57 -40.08 -8.45
CA PHE A 1228 -14.55 -39.29 -9.20
C PHE A 1228 -13.81 -38.27 -10.07
N THR A 1229 -13.98 -38.39 -11.39
CA THR A 1229 -13.30 -37.53 -12.35
C THR A 1229 -14.02 -36.18 -12.49
N LEU A 1230 -13.27 -35.09 -12.51
CA LEU A 1230 -13.79 -33.74 -12.75
C LEU A 1230 -14.34 -33.62 -14.19
N GLN A 1231 -15.53 -33.04 -14.36
CA GLN A 1231 -16.14 -32.80 -15.67
C GLN A 1231 -15.52 -31.55 -16.30
N THR A 1232 -14.73 -31.72 -17.36
CA THR A 1232 -14.16 -30.60 -18.11
C THR A 1232 -15.16 -30.08 -19.15
N ASN A 1233 -16.22 -29.39 -18.72
CA ASN A 1233 -17.06 -28.63 -19.64
C ASN A 1233 -16.50 -27.20 -19.78
N SER A 1234 -15.95 -26.91 -20.96
CA SER A 1234 -15.54 -25.62 -21.53
C SER A 1234 -15.88 -24.36 -20.70
N ASN A 1235 -14.87 -23.87 -19.95
CA ASN A 1235 -14.63 -22.50 -19.41
C ASN A 1235 -13.91 -22.51 -18.05
N CYS A 1236 -13.80 -23.66 -17.38
CA CYS A 1236 -13.03 -23.77 -16.13
C CYS A 1236 -11.63 -24.33 -16.43
N SER A 1237 -10.71 -23.47 -16.89
CA SER A 1237 -9.30 -23.83 -17.00
C SER A 1237 -8.62 -23.70 -15.64
N LYS A 1238 -8.07 -24.82 -15.18
CA LYS A 1238 -7.09 -24.97 -14.11
C LYS A 1238 -6.06 -23.82 -14.11
N LEU A 1239 -6.18 -22.86 -13.19
CA LEU A 1239 -5.09 -21.93 -12.90
C LEU A 1239 -4.20 -22.59 -11.86
N PHE A 1240 -3.18 -23.31 -12.32
CA PHE A 1240 -1.98 -23.41 -11.50
C PHE A 1240 -1.33 -22.03 -11.50
N SER A 1241 -1.11 -21.45 -10.33
CA SER A 1241 -0.19 -20.33 -10.17
C SER A 1241 1.23 -20.84 -10.45
N TYR A 1242 1.60 -20.88 -11.73
CA TYR A 1242 2.98 -21.00 -12.17
C TYR A 1242 3.27 -19.77 -13.03
N ASN A 1243 4.37 -19.09 -12.69
CA ASN A 1243 4.93 -17.85 -13.24
C ASN A 1243 4.39 -16.54 -12.66
N GLU A 1244 5.20 -15.93 -11.79
CA GLU A 1244 5.67 -14.55 -12.02
C GLU A 1244 7.20 -14.52 -11.83
N THR A 1245 7.93 -14.80 -12.91
CA THR A 1245 9.20 -14.12 -13.17
C THR A 1245 8.84 -12.86 -13.94
N LEU A 1246 8.98 -11.70 -13.29
CA LEU A 1246 9.18 -10.40 -13.91
C LEU A 1246 10.20 -9.63 -13.08
#